data_AF-A0A817M203-F1
#
_entry.id   AF-A0A817M203-F1
#
_cell.length_a   1.000
_cell.length_b   1.000
_cell.length_c   1.000
_cell.angle_alpha   90.00
_cell.angle_beta   90.00
_cell.angle_gamma   90.00
#
_symmetry.space_group_name_H-M   'P 1'
#
loop_
_entity.id
_entity.type
_entity.pdbx_description
1 polymer ?
#
loop_
_entity_poly.entity_id
_entity_poly.type
_entity_poly.pdbx_seq_one_letter_code
_entity_poly.pdbx_strand_id
1 'polypeptide(L)'
;MEIEENSNDTSFIDMKRTAIDSSGHLGFFYDACRDCLVEQHNMNHQEESYKTHKTVKGEIKYGNDDKPQNLLRLLSIDEHLILSILLRLTPSTGKASLIDYSHLSNEYTRLFCYSYIDRIQKLPDTIIDIERLMNSPIFSTAATHIITGIEWGHDLVVFLQLPADHHVATQIDNVLNKLLSSLLYENNISSLTQYEESLLENIVHTKVYTNSSELNNLNKVRDVCQYIKENINNISVYPIKYILRPIKYFYPQYNGECVKFTLLSRELNGYIEDYVLQLIIQMKQLEKTIVEDMPKFLCEHLKQQQNNIQIQWLNLKEKIRKEFERLSNLVIQIRNGQAGNLIIEQIFNNNEQMMMNNNVNDLMKNLKNLEEKENFIRYLIQQNFQYLNITEYNINQTDNEKSIQHKLVQNDQHHRILCSNDCLNKDNSEKLHNIICDLVEEAKNNSNIHLIYADFSDCSFQLSSMMVLSSIKDIYEDITHQPPLTTTIETSPSSFTQPEVPILPSSDTDISSVTLAVTSMAIDDTINILLLGETGVGKSTFINAFANYLTFNTLEEAEIGQRVVLIPVSFMITIGDNFEEHIVKFGDIDDLKNEDFNHPGQSVTQHCKSYIFNLNDSDRRKLRIIDTPGFGDTRGIEQDDRNMEHILEYLSNFTHLNAICFLFKPNESKLNIYYRLCFTRLFSLLHQNNVNNVIFCFTNSRSTFYTPGDSGPILKRMLTSLSISGVPFNKKNTFCFDSESFRYLVALQNGIQFSDLDKQEYVMSWIKSVIDAKRLIQYICKELTDRCIQ
;
A
#
# COMPACT_ATOMS: atom_id res chain seq x y z
N MET A 1 24.79 55.18 11.94
CA MET A 1 24.45 53.99 12.75
C MET A 1 22.96 53.80 12.60
N GLU A 2 22.57 53.05 11.58
CA GLU A 2 21.27 52.40 11.38
C GLU A 2 21.34 51.69 10.02
N ILE A 3 20.59 50.60 9.88
CA ILE A 3 20.59 49.57 8.84
C ILE A 3 21.52 48.38 9.14
N GLU A 4 21.13 47.58 10.14
CA GLU A 4 21.25 46.12 10.07
C GLU A 4 19.87 45.58 9.64
N GLU A 5 19.65 45.47 8.34
CA GLU A 5 18.57 44.66 7.77
C GLU A 5 19.17 43.39 7.16
N ASN A 6 18.80 42.24 7.73
CA ASN A 6 18.68 40.91 7.13
C ASN A 6 19.49 40.63 5.85
N SER A 7 20.74 40.17 6.00
CA SER A 7 21.49 39.51 4.92
C SER A 7 21.25 37.99 4.89
N ASN A 8 20.03 37.57 4.53
CA ASN A 8 19.71 36.16 4.23
C ASN A 8 20.14 35.73 2.80
N ASP A 9 21.01 36.48 2.14
CA ASP A 9 21.47 36.15 0.79
C ASP A 9 22.58 35.10 0.85
N THR A 10 22.20 33.82 0.85
CA THR A 10 23.09 32.65 0.86
C THR A 10 23.76 32.39 -0.49
N SER A 11 23.68 33.32 -1.45
CA SER A 11 24.12 33.14 -2.83
C SER A 11 25.62 32.84 -3.03
N PHE A 12 26.43 32.89 -1.97
CA PHE A 12 27.87 32.60 -2.00
C PHE A 12 28.34 31.62 -0.90
N ILE A 13 27.43 31.02 -0.12
CA ILE A 13 27.79 30.14 1.00
C ILE A 13 27.69 28.68 0.57
N ASP A 14 28.73 27.90 0.85
CA ASP A 14 28.68 26.45 0.67
C ASP A 14 27.66 25.81 1.61
N MET A 15 26.80 25.00 1.03
CA MET A 15 25.84 24.20 1.75
C MET A 15 26.38 22.77 1.91
N LYS A 16 26.09 22.14 3.04
CA LYS A 16 26.37 20.72 3.26
C LYS A 16 25.06 19.97 3.40
N ARG A 17 24.94 18.84 2.71
CA ARG A 17 23.76 17.96 2.79
C ARG A 17 24.22 16.53 3.02
N THR A 18 23.55 15.83 3.92
CA THR A 18 23.68 14.37 3.99
C THR A 18 23.24 13.80 2.64
N ALA A 19 24.03 12.90 2.07
CA ALA A 19 23.74 12.26 0.80
C ALA A 19 22.68 11.17 1.02
N ILE A 20 21.41 11.56 1.00
CA ILE A 20 20.30 10.60 1.11
C ILE A 20 20.23 9.76 -0.16
N ASP A 21 20.16 10.41 -1.32
CA ASP A 21 20.44 9.78 -2.61
C ASP A 21 21.96 9.66 -2.79
N SER A 22 22.48 8.43 -2.81
CA SER A 22 23.91 8.10 -2.91
C SER A 22 24.42 8.03 -4.36
N SER A 23 23.60 8.37 -5.36
CA SER A 23 23.99 8.34 -6.78
C SER A 23 24.69 9.62 -7.28
N GLY A 24 24.85 10.63 -6.43
CA GLY A 24 25.46 11.90 -6.81
C GLY A 24 26.97 11.82 -7.01
N HIS A 25 27.45 12.54 -8.01
CA HIS A 25 28.87 12.65 -8.34
C HIS A 25 29.33 14.12 -8.38
N LEU A 26 30.65 14.35 -8.37
CA LEU A 26 31.17 15.69 -8.54
C LEU A 26 30.70 16.31 -9.86
N GLY A 27 30.34 17.59 -9.81
CA GLY A 27 29.79 18.33 -10.94
C GLY A 27 28.31 18.11 -11.20
N PHE A 28 27.63 17.21 -10.46
CA PHE A 28 26.17 17.06 -10.60
C PHE A 28 25.45 18.32 -10.15
N PHE A 29 24.33 18.59 -10.82
CA PHE A 29 23.40 19.64 -10.41
C PHE A 29 22.49 19.17 -9.28
N TYR A 30 22.21 20.08 -8.35
CA TYR A 30 21.38 19.85 -7.18
C TYR A 30 20.30 20.93 -7.07
N ASP A 31 19.05 20.50 -6.88
CA ASP A 31 17.92 21.36 -6.55
C ASP A 31 17.78 21.41 -5.02
N ALA A 32 18.32 22.47 -4.42
CA ALA A 32 18.20 22.73 -2.99
C ALA A 32 16.78 23.01 -2.50
N CYS A 33 15.85 23.35 -3.40
CA CYS A 33 14.48 23.66 -3.03
C CYS A 33 13.70 22.38 -2.75
N ARG A 34 14.02 21.30 -3.47
CA ARG A 34 13.46 19.95 -3.27
C ARG A 34 14.41 18.97 -2.57
N ASP A 35 15.68 19.33 -2.41
CA ASP A 35 16.77 18.45 -1.98
C ASP A 35 16.93 17.21 -2.88
N CYS A 36 17.03 17.44 -4.19
CA CYS A 36 17.12 16.38 -5.22
C CYS A 36 18.29 16.59 -6.20
N LEU A 37 18.79 15.48 -6.76
CA LEU A 37 19.71 15.49 -7.89
C LEU A 37 18.95 15.78 -9.19
N VAL A 38 19.49 16.64 -10.06
CA VAL A 38 18.77 17.12 -11.25
C VAL A 38 19.29 16.51 -12.55
N GLU A 39 20.61 16.42 -12.77
CA GLU A 39 21.19 15.81 -13.98
C GLU A 39 22.72 15.63 -13.89
N GLN A 40 23.26 14.74 -14.74
CA GLN A 40 24.69 14.47 -14.91
C GLN A 40 25.29 15.35 -16.02
N HIS A 41 26.28 16.19 -15.68
CA HIS A 41 27.15 16.78 -16.68
C HIS A 41 28.36 15.86 -16.94
N ASN A 42 28.77 15.69 -18.21
CA ASN A 42 30.03 15.02 -18.55
C ASN A 42 31.20 15.91 -18.12
N MET A 43 31.86 15.55 -17.02
CA MET A 43 33.07 16.22 -16.54
C MET A 43 34.32 15.58 -17.16
N ASN A 44 35.32 16.39 -17.51
CA ASN A 44 36.65 15.87 -17.85
C ASN A 44 37.37 15.45 -16.56
N HIS A 45 37.44 14.15 -16.28
CA HIS A 45 37.97 13.56 -15.02
C HIS A 45 39.48 13.79 -14.74
N GLN A 46 40.17 14.70 -15.43
CA GLN A 46 41.63 14.82 -15.38
C GLN A 46 42.16 15.71 -14.24
N GLU A 47 41.32 16.48 -13.53
CA GLU A 47 41.76 17.46 -12.51
C GLU A 47 41.11 17.27 -11.12
N GLU A 48 40.83 16.02 -10.75
CA GLU A 48 40.23 15.71 -9.45
C GLU A 48 41.29 15.58 -8.35
N SER A 49 41.10 16.27 -7.22
CA SER A 49 41.95 16.09 -6.04
C SER A 49 41.26 15.21 -5.00
N TYR A 50 41.97 14.19 -4.51
CA TYR A 50 41.50 13.29 -3.48
C TYR A 50 42.40 13.41 -2.25
N LYS A 51 41.77 13.54 -1.08
CA LYS A 51 42.47 13.38 0.21
C LYS A 51 41.88 12.17 0.92
N THR A 52 42.71 11.15 1.12
CA THR A 52 42.38 10.03 2.00
C THR A 52 42.24 10.55 3.43
N HIS A 53 41.08 10.33 4.04
CA HIS A 53 40.78 10.85 5.37
C HIS A 53 39.92 9.83 6.12
N LYS A 54 40.57 8.78 6.64
CA LYS A 54 39.92 7.73 7.41
C LYS A 54 39.49 8.26 8.77
N THR A 55 38.20 8.48 8.95
CA THR A 55 37.61 8.93 10.22
C THR A 55 36.46 8.03 10.59
N VAL A 56 36.45 7.56 11.84
CA VAL A 56 35.37 6.73 12.37
C VAL A 56 34.66 7.49 13.47
N LYS A 57 33.33 7.43 13.47
CA LYS A 57 32.46 7.98 14.51
C LYS A 57 31.40 6.96 14.85
N GLY A 58 31.02 6.91 16.12
CA GLY A 58 29.99 6.01 16.58
C GLY A 58 29.42 6.48 17.90
N GLU A 59 28.12 6.31 18.06
CA GLU A 59 27.37 6.72 19.25
C GLU A 59 26.08 5.92 19.35
N ILE A 60 25.57 5.75 20.58
CA ILE A 60 24.25 5.18 20.82
C ILE A 60 23.32 6.33 21.21
N LYS A 61 22.19 6.46 20.52
CA LYS A 61 21.15 7.43 20.85
C LYS A 61 19.95 6.75 21.44
N TYR A 62 19.29 7.47 22.33
CA TYR A 62 18.21 6.94 23.16
C TYR A 62 16.88 7.54 22.71
N GLY A 63 15.84 6.71 22.70
CA GLY A 63 14.46 7.18 22.62
C GLY A 63 14.10 8.04 23.83
N ASN A 64 13.02 8.81 23.71
CA ASN A 64 12.47 9.61 24.81
C ASN A 64 11.11 9.04 25.23
N ASP A 65 10.78 9.28 26.50
CA ASP A 65 9.70 8.68 27.27
C ASP A 65 8.45 9.58 27.21
N ASP A 66 8.65 10.89 27.10
CA ASP A 66 7.58 11.88 27.30
C ASP A 66 6.79 12.22 26.03
N LYS A 67 7.42 12.16 24.84
CA LYS A 67 6.78 12.46 23.54
C LYS A 67 7.46 11.71 22.39
N PRO A 68 6.68 11.22 21.40
CA PRO A 68 7.25 10.72 20.15
C PRO A 68 8.06 11.83 19.48
N GLN A 69 9.33 11.54 19.23
CA GLN A 69 10.32 12.50 18.71
C GLN A 69 10.65 12.20 17.25
N ASN A 70 11.05 13.23 16.51
CA ASN A 70 11.60 13.02 15.19
C ASN A 70 12.97 12.33 15.32
N LEU A 71 13.01 11.02 15.10
CA LEU A 71 14.25 10.24 15.17
C LEU A 71 15.31 10.73 14.20
N LEU A 72 14.94 11.42 13.10
CA LEU A 72 15.91 12.02 12.19
C LEU A 72 16.67 13.19 12.84
N ARG A 73 16.10 13.91 13.82
CA ARG A 73 16.83 14.94 14.60
C ARG A 73 17.91 14.33 15.48
N LEU A 74 17.74 13.08 15.88
CA LEU A 74 18.81 12.35 16.53
C LEU A 74 19.93 12.02 15.55
N LEU A 75 19.70 12.00 14.25
CA LEU A 75 20.76 11.76 13.27
C LEU A 75 21.44 13.08 12.89
N SER A 76 22.70 13.05 12.47
CA SER A 76 23.39 14.22 11.91
C SER A 76 22.88 14.53 10.49
N ILE A 77 21.59 14.88 10.38
CA ILE A 77 20.91 15.31 9.16
C ILE A 77 20.55 16.79 9.33
N ASP A 78 20.73 17.57 8.27
CA ASP A 78 20.44 19.00 8.24
C ASP A 78 18.94 19.28 8.46
N GLU A 79 18.60 20.31 9.23
CA GLU A 79 17.21 20.63 9.62
C GLU A 79 16.28 20.90 8.43
N HIS A 80 16.79 21.47 7.34
CA HIS A 80 16.00 21.70 6.13
C HIS A 80 15.84 20.43 5.30
N LEU A 81 16.86 19.57 5.30
CA LEU A 81 16.79 18.26 4.65
C LEU A 81 15.82 17.33 5.40
N ILE A 82 15.76 17.39 6.74
CA ILE A 82 14.76 16.69 7.54
C ILE A 82 13.35 17.08 7.07
N LEU A 83 13.07 18.38 6.92
CA LEU A 83 11.77 18.83 6.42
C LEU A 83 11.48 18.31 5.00
N SER A 84 12.48 18.30 4.11
CA SER A 84 12.35 17.75 2.76
C SER A 84 12.02 16.24 2.78
N ILE A 85 12.61 15.48 3.70
CA ILE A 85 12.32 14.04 3.88
C ILE A 85 10.90 13.85 4.40
N LEU A 86 10.48 14.60 5.43
CA LEU A 86 9.14 14.50 6.02
C LEU A 86 8.03 14.82 5.01
N LEU A 87 8.25 15.85 4.19
CA LEU A 87 7.33 16.26 3.13
C LEU A 87 7.46 15.43 1.85
N ARG A 88 8.31 14.39 1.82
CA ARG A 88 8.54 13.53 0.65
C ARG A 88 8.99 14.29 -0.60
N LEU A 89 9.67 15.42 -0.42
CA LEU A 89 10.29 16.17 -1.52
C LEU A 89 11.49 15.42 -2.12
N THR A 90 12.13 14.58 -1.31
CA THR A 90 13.27 13.74 -1.67
C THR A 90 13.03 12.30 -1.18
N PRO A 91 13.54 11.27 -1.87
CA PRO A 91 13.39 9.88 -1.43
C PRO A 91 13.96 9.65 -0.03
N SER A 92 13.29 8.82 0.78
CA SER A 92 13.80 8.37 2.08
C SER A 92 14.67 7.12 1.91
N THR A 93 15.94 7.29 1.55
CA THR A 93 16.92 6.20 1.39
C THR A 93 17.99 6.19 2.50
N GLY A 94 18.66 5.04 2.68
CA GLY A 94 19.68 4.86 3.71
C GLY A 94 19.16 5.18 5.11
N LYS A 95 19.88 6.01 5.88
CA LYS A 95 19.46 6.39 7.23
C LYS A 95 18.20 7.27 7.28
N ALA A 96 17.80 7.92 6.18
CA ALA A 96 16.54 8.67 6.13
C ALA A 96 15.31 7.77 6.09
N SER A 97 15.44 6.52 5.61
CA SER A 97 14.35 5.52 5.64
C SER A 97 13.88 5.19 7.07
N LEU A 98 14.63 5.62 8.10
CA LEU A 98 14.20 5.53 9.49
C LEU A 98 12.84 6.20 9.75
N ILE A 99 12.47 7.22 8.96
CA ILE A 99 11.15 7.86 9.09
C ILE A 99 10.00 6.91 8.80
N ASP A 100 10.23 5.88 7.98
CA ASP A 100 9.24 4.90 7.54
C ASP A 100 9.10 3.72 8.51
N TYR A 101 9.86 3.73 9.61
CA TYR A 101 9.78 2.68 10.60
C TYR A 101 8.39 2.61 11.27
N SER A 102 7.81 1.41 11.33
CA SER A 102 6.41 1.18 11.71
C SER A 102 6.10 1.46 13.18
N HIS A 103 7.07 1.30 14.08
CA HIS A 103 6.83 1.44 15.53
C HIS A 103 7.24 2.81 16.06
N LEU A 104 6.50 3.30 17.06
CA LEU A 104 6.82 4.54 17.77
C LEU A 104 8.04 4.33 18.68
N SER A 105 8.87 5.37 18.78
CA SER A 105 9.98 5.37 19.74
C SER A 105 9.49 5.58 21.17
N ASN A 106 10.16 4.95 22.12
CA ASN A 106 9.92 5.07 23.57
C ASN A 106 11.25 4.98 24.34
N GLU A 107 11.16 4.93 25.67
CA GLU A 107 12.31 4.79 26.60
C GLU A 107 13.21 3.57 26.31
N TYR A 108 12.69 2.55 25.63
CA TYR A 108 13.38 1.30 25.26
C TYR A 108 13.89 1.29 23.81
N THR A 109 13.79 2.41 23.10
CA THR A 109 14.34 2.57 21.74
C THR A 109 15.82 2.95 21.80
N ARG A 110 16.65 2.30 20.97
CA ARG A 110 18.06 2.68 20.75
C ARG A 110 18.34 2.85 19.26
N LEU A 111 19.15 3.84 18.92
CA LEU A 111 19.77 3.98 17.61
C LEU A 111 21.27 3.74 17.78
N PHE A 112 21.76 2.61 17.29
CA PHE A 112 23.19 2.32 17.21
C PHE A 112 23.74 2.95 15.93
N CYS A 113 24.46 4.06 16.07
CA CYS A 113 24.96 4.85 14.95
C CYS A 113 26.45 4.59 14.73
N TYR A 114 26.84 4.34 13.49
CA TYR A 114 28.23 4.18 13.08
C TYR A 114 28.46 4.84 11.73
N SER A 115 29.51 5.65 11.63
CA SER A 115 29.90 6.31 10.38
C SER A 115 31.40 6.16 10.17
N TYR A 116 31.77 5.69 8.98
CA TYR A 116 33.13 5.54 8.52
C TYR A 116 33.32 6.40 7.28
N ILE A 117 34.16 7.42 7.34
CA ILE A 117 34.57 8.23 6.19
C ILE A 117 35.89 7.65 5.67
N ASP A 118 35.94 7.26 4.40
CA ASP A 118 37.13 6.74 3.73
C ASP A 118 37.97 7.88 3.13
N ARG A 119 37.32 8.72 2.33
CA ARG A 119 37.97 9.78 1.56
C ARG A 119 37.04 10.97 1.35
N ILE A 120 37.68 12.11 1.09
CA ILE A 120 37.00 13.32 0.66
C ILE A 120 37.51 13.67 -0.73
N GLN A 121 36.58 13.78 -1.67
CA GLN A 121 36.85 14.19 -3.04
C GLN A 121 36.31 15.61 -3.24
N LYS A 122 37.09 16.49 -3.87
CA LYS A 122 36.66 17.88 -4.14
C LYS A 122 37.13 18.35 -5.51
N LEU A 123 36.30 19.18 -6.13
CA LEU A 123 36.70 19.99 -7.27
C LEU A 123 37.74 21.05 -6.85
N PRO A 124 38.59 21.53 -7.79
CA PRO A 124 39.49 22.65 -7.55
C PRO A 124 38.75 23.90 -7.05
N ASP A 125 39.42 24.73 -6.25
CA ASP A 125 38.80 25.94 -5.68
C ASP A 125 38.73 27.12 -6.67
N THR A 126 39.39 27.06 -7.83
CA THR A 126 39.41 28.18 -8.79
C THR A 126 38.30 28.09 -9.83
N ILE A 127 37.63 29.22 -10.09
CA ILE A 127 36.54 29.34 -11.07
C ILE A 127 37.03 28.95 -12.48
N ILE A 128 38.27 29.30 -12.83
CA ILE A 128 38.88 29.04 -14.15
C ILE A 128 39.01 27.54 -14.42
N ASP A 129 39.39 26.75 -13.42
CA ASP A 129 39.53 25.30 -13.57
C ASP A 129 38.16 24.62 -13.66
N ILE A 130 37.16 25.12 -12.91
CA ILE A 130 35.77 24.61 -12.99
C ILE A 130 35.09 24.97 -14.31
N GLU A 131 35.30 26.18 -14.85
CA GLU A 131 34.82 26.57 -16.18
C GLU A 131 35.46 25.72 -17.29
N ARG A 132 36.73 25.33 -17.15
CA ARG A 132 37.41 24.41 -18.09
C ARG A 132 36.87 22.98 -18.01
N LEU A 133 36.38 22.56 -16.85
CA LEU A 133 35.77 21.24 -16.65
C LEU A 133 34.33 21.16 -17.17
N MET A 134 33.63 22.30 -17.24
CA MET A 134 32.25 22.40 -17.72
C MET A 134 32.20 22.83 -19.20
N ASN A 135 32.06 21.85 -20.11
CA ASN A 135 32.06 22.08 -21.57
C ASN A 135 30.92 23.00 -22.09
N SER A 136 29.85 23.26 -21.34
CA SER A 136 28.77 24.20 -21.69
C SER A 136 27.92 24.61 -20.47
N PRO A 137 27.45 25.87 -20.35
CA PRO A 137 26.63 26.35 -19.24
C PRO A 137 25.12 26.09 -19.45
N ILE A 138 24.72 24.95 -20.02
CA ILE A 138 23.29 24.62 -20.11
C ILE A 138 22.86 24.07 -18.75
N PHE A 139 22.33 24.96 -17.91
CA PHE A 139 21.78 24.60 -16.62
C PHE A 139 20.34 24.12 -16.78
N SER A 140 19.98 23.05 -16.07
CA SER A 140 18.57 22.75 -15.86
C SER A 140 17.91 23.92 -15.12
N THR A 141 16.70 24.29 -15.53
CA THR A 141 15.92 25.36 -14.87
C THR A 141 15.57 25.05 -13.42
N ALA A 142 15.73 23.80 -12.98
CA ALA A 142 15.48 23.37 -11.60
C ALA A 142 16.73 23.42 -10.70
N ALA A 143 17.94 23.50 -11.26
CA ALA A 143 19.17 23.43 -10.49
C ALA A 143 19.47 24.74 -9.76
N THR A 144 19.95 24.63 -8.51
CA THR A 144 20.39 25.80 -7.71
C THR A 144 21.85 25.71 -7.29
N HIS A 145 22.39 24.49 -7.15
CA HIS A 145 23.75 24.23 -6.70
C HIS A 145 24.46 23.19 -7.57
N ILE A 146 25.78 23.12 -7.43
CA ILE A 146 26.64 22.08 -8.00
C ILE A 146 27.31 21.33 -6.85
N ILE A 147 27.43 19.99 -6.98
CA ILE A 147 28.23 19.17 -6.05
C ILE A 147 29.71 19.43 -6.32
N THR A 148 30.36 20.17 -5.43
CA THR A 148 31.80 20.49 -5.51
C THR A 148 32.65 19.62 -4.60
N GLY A 149 32.03 18.88 -3.68
CA GLY A 149 32.73 17.94 -2.83
C GLY A 149 31.85 16.79 -2.36
N ILE A 150 32.46 15.63 -2.13
CA ILE A 150 31.80 14.44 -1.63
C ILE A 150 32.65 13.81 -0.52
N GLU A 151 32.03 13.53 0.61
CA GLU A 151 32.57 12.62 1.62
C GLU A 151 32.07 11.21 1.30
N TRP A 152 32.99 10.28 1.03
CA TRP A 152 32.70 8.90 0.68
C TRP A 152 32.93 7.98 1.88
N GLY A 153 32.02 7.02 2.09
CA GLY A 153 32.17 6.00 3.12
C GLY A 153 30.89 5.23 3.42
N HIS A 154 30.77 4.75 4.66
CA HIS A 154 29.60 4.06 5.18
C HIS A 154 28.91 4.88 6.28
N ASP A 155 27.60 4.93 6.21
CA ASP A 155 26.75 5.47 7.27
C ASP A 155 25.73 4.40 7.64
N LEU A 156 25.64 4.10 8.93
CA LEU A 156 24.88 3.00 9.47
C LEU A 156 24.10 3.48 10.69
N VAL A 157 22.81 3.16 10.71
CA VAL A 157 21.94 3.29 11.87
C VAL A 157 21.22 1.96 12.06
N VAL A 158 21.46 1.29 13.19
CA VAL A 158 20.68 0.12 13.59
C VAL A 158 19.64 0.58 14.61
N PHE A 159 18.37 0.52 14.22
CA PHE A 159 17.25 0.70 15.13
C PHE A 159 17.08 -0.57 15.97
N LEU A 160 16.99 -0.41 17.30
CA LEU A 160 16.79 -1.49 18.24
C LEU A 160 15.62 -1.15 19.18
N GLN A 161 14.64 -2.04 19.24
CA GLN A 161 13.61 -2.03 20.28
C GLN A 161 14.00 -3.02 21.37
N LEU A 162 14.33 -2.51 22.55
CA LEU A 162 14.66 -3.34 23.71
C LEU A 162 13.39 -3.85 24.42
N PRO A 163 13.48 -4.92 25.24
CA PRO A 163 12.41 -5.33 26.14
C PRO A 163 11.99 -4.19 27.07
N ALA A 164 10.70 -4.14 27.42
CA ALA A 164 10.16 -3.22 28.43
C ALA A 164 10.52 -3.68 29.86
N ASP A 165 11.81 -3.89 30.10
CA ASP A 165 12.41 -4.23 31.38
C ASP A 165 13.67 -3.37 31.54
N HIS A 166 13.62 -2.42 32.47
CA HIS A 166 14.71 -1.48 32.69
C HIS A 166 16.02 -2.18 33.06
N HIS A 167 15.99 -3.26 33.84
CA HIS A 167 17.21 -3.95 34.24
C HIS A 167 17.87 -4.62 33.02
N VAL A 168 17.08 -5.33 32.22
CA VAL A 168 17.57 -6.00 31.01
C VAL A 168 18.04 -4.98 29.98
N ALA A 169 17.30 -3.88 29.78
CA ALA A 169 17.68 -2.81 28.87
C ALA A 169 19.05 -2.19 29.23
N THR A 170 19.28 -1.88 30.52
CA THR A 170 20.59 -1.38 30.99
C THR A 170 21.72 -2.40 30.74
N GLN A 171 21.45 -3.69 30.90
CA GLN A 171 22.44 -4.73 30.60
C GLN A 171 22.75 -4.80 29.11
N ILE A 172 21.73 -4.72 28.25
CA ILE A 172 21.92 -4.66 26.79
C ILE A 172 22.71 -3.39 26.40
N ASP A 173 22.41 -2.24 27.00
CA ASP A 173 23.13 -0.99 26.75
C ASP A 173 24.63 -1.11 27.03
N ASN A 174 25.03 -1.84 28.09
CA ASN A 174 26.44 -2.12 28.36
C ASN A 174 27.08 -2.96 27.25
N VAL A 175 26.36 -3.97 26.73
CA VAL A 175 26.84 -4.81 25.62
C VAL A 175 26.94 -4.00 24.32
N LEU A 176 25.97 -3.15 24.01
CA LEU A 176 26.00 -2.27 22.85
C LEU A 176 27.19 -1.29 22.92
N ASN A 177 27.44 -0.69 24.09
CA ASN A 177 28.61 0.20 24.28
C ASN A 177 29.94 -0.55 24.10
N LYS A 178 30.01 -1.80 24.55
CA LYS A 178 31.17 -2.69 24.33
C LYS A 178 31.38 -2.97 22.85
N LEU A 179 30.31 -3.31 22.10
CA LEU A 179 30.35 -3.50 20.66
C LEU A 179 30.80 -2.23 19.93
N LEU A 180 30.23 -1.07 20.27
CA LEU A 180 30.60 0.21 19.68
C LEU A 180 32.08 0.53 19.93
N SER A 181 32.55 0.35 21.15
CA SER A 181 33.96 0.55 21.51
C SER A 181 34.89 -0.37 20.71
N SER A 182 34.45 -1.59 20.43
CA SER A 182 35.22 -2.56 19.62
C SER A 182 35.32 -2.20 18.13
N LEU A 183 34.38 -1.38 17.63
CA LEU A 183 34.40 -0.84 16.27
C LEU A 183 35.23 0.43 16.17
N LEU A 184 35.26 1.24 17.23
CA LEU A 184 35.98 2.52 17.25
C LEU A 184 37.47 2.37 17.54
N TYR A 185 37.88 1.35 18.30
CA TYR A 185 39.26 1.16 18.72
C TYR A 185 39.79 -0.23 18.30
N GLU A 186 40.84 -0.26 17.47
CA GLU A 186 41.45 -1.49 16.94
C GLU A 186 41.94 -2.48 18.03
N ASN A 187 42.21 -1.99 19.25
CA ASN A 187 42.83 -2.78 20.33
C ASN A 187 41.84 -3.50 21.27
N ASN A 188 40.52 -3.35 21.10
CA ASN A 188 39.54 -4.00 21.98
C ASN A 188 38.84 -5.16 21.26
N ILE A 189 39.50 -6.31 21.21
CA ILE A 189 38.82 -7.59 20.97
C ILE A 189 38.35 -8.10 22.32
N SER A 190 37.18 -7.64 22.76
CA SER A 190 36.46 -8.40 23.78
C SER A 190 35.43 -9.25 23.05
N SER A 191 35.74 -10.55 22.93
CA SER A 191 34.73 -11.54 22.57
C SER A 191 33.55 -11.37 23.53
N LEU A 192 32.33 -11.33 23.00
CA LEU A 192 31.15 -11.36 23.85
C LEU A 192 31.15 -12.69 24.63
N THR A 193 30.80 -12.63 25.90
CA THR A 193 30.54 -13.83 26.70
C THR A 193 29.22 -14.46 26.26
N GLN A 194 29.03 -15.76 26.49
CA GLN A 194 27.77 -16.43 26.17
C GLN A 194 26.55 -15.75 26.82
N TYR A 195 26.72 -15.18 28.01
CA TYR A 195 25.68 -14.40 28.68
C TYR A 195 25.36 -13.09 27.93
N GLU A 196 26.38 -12.33 27.51
CA GLU A 196 26.19 -11.11 26.72
C GLU A 196 25.54 -11.41 25.36
N GLU A 197 25.87 -12.54 24.75
CA GLU A 197 25.22 -13.01 23.53
C GLU A 197 23.72 -13.28 23.76
N SER A 198 23.38 -13.99 24.84
CA SER A 198 21.98 -14.25 25.21
C SER A 198 21.19 -12.97 25.52
N LEU A 199 21.85 -11.91 26.01
CA LEU A 199 21.21 -10.62 26.24
C LEU A 199 20.81 -9.93 24.92
N LEU A 200 21.66 -10.01 23.89
CA LEU A 200 21.34 -9.44 22.57
C LEU A 200 20.21 -10.19 21.86
N GLU A 201 20.00 -11.48 22.17
CA GLU A 201 18.88 -12.26 21.66
C GLU A 201 17.53 -11.79 22.21
N ASN A 202 17.50 -11.08 23.34
CA ASN A 202 16.29 -10.52 23.92
C ASN A 202 15.80 -9.25 23.19
N ILE A 203 16.55 -8.69 22.23
CA ILE A 203 16.13 -7.50 21.48
C ILE A 203 14.86 -7.83 20.69
N VAL A 204 13.79 -7.07 20.94
CA VAL A 204 12.44 -7.33 20.41
C VAL A 204 12.37 -7.09 18.91
N HIS A 205 12.96 -6.00 18.44
CA HIS A 205 12.99 -5.66 17.03
C HIS A 205 14.32 -5.02 16.64
N THR A 206 14.87 -5.40 15.49
CA THR A 206 16.08 -4.82 14.92
C THR A 206 15.86 -4.45 13.46
N LYS A 207 16.25 -3.25 13.06
CA LYS A 207 16.24 -2.82 11.65
C LYS A 207 17.50 -2.05 11.31
N VAL A 208 18.13 -2.40 10.19
CA VAL A 208 19.36 -1.75 9.71
C VAL A 208 19.01 -0.74 8.62
N TYR A 209 19.55 0.47 8.75
CA TYR A 209 19.46 1.56 7.78
C TYR A 209 20.85 2.03 7.39
N THR A 210 21.19 1.94 6.12
CA THR A 210 22.56 2.22 5.67
C THR A 210 22.61 2.61 4.20
N ASN A 211 23.63 3.38 3.82
CA ASN A 211 23.89 3.75 2.43
C ASN A 211 24.55 2.63 1.60
N SER A 212 24.84 1.47 2.22
CA SER A 212 25.48 0.31 1.57
C SER A 212 24.51 -0.87 1.46
N SER A 213 24.19 -1.28 0.24
CA SER A 213 23.29 -2.41 -0.04
C SER A 213 23.76 -3.73 0.58
N GLU A 214 25.07 -3.89 0.75
CA GLU A 214 25.74 -5.08 1.26
C GLU A 214 25.43 -5.37 2.74
N LEU A 215 25.04 -4.34 3.50
CA LEU A 215 24.72 -4.42 4.93
C LEU A 215 23.21 -4.60 5.19
N ASN A 216 22.35 -4.46 4.17
CA ASN A 216 20.89 -4.47 4.33
C ASN A 216 20.30 -5.83 4.75
N ASN A 217 21.01 -6.93 4.49
CA ASN A 217 20.54 -8.28 4.79
C ASN A 217 20.80 -8.71 6.24
N LEU A 218 21.54 -7.92 7.00
CA LEU A 218 21.86 -8.22 8.40
C LEU A 218 20.74 -7.68 9.30
N ASN A 219 20.25 -8.53 10.21
CA ASN A 219 19.13 -8.20 11.10
C ASN A 219 19.48 -8.29 12.59
N LYS A 220 20.76 -8.52 12.94
CA LYS A 220 21.25 -8.50 14.32
C LYS A 220 22.41 -7.52 14.44
N VAL A 221 22.40 -6.72 15.50
CA VAL A 221 23.45 -5.70 15.75
C VAL A 221 24.85 -6.31 15.84
N ARG A 222 24.98 -7.50 16.43
CA ARG A 222 26.26 -8.23 16.50
C ARG A 222 26.81 -8.54 15.12
N ASP A 223 25.99 -9.12 14.26
CA ASP A 223 26.39 -9.57 12.92
C ASP A 223 26.82 -8.37 12.07
N VAL A 224 26.11 -7.25 12.22
CA VAL A 224 26.49 -5.96 11.61
C VAL A 224 27.86 -5.51 12.09
N CYS A 225 28.10 -5.47 13.39
CA CYS A 225 29.39 -5.08 13.96
C CYS A 225 30.53 -6.01 13.50
N GLN A 226 30.29 -7.32 13.49
CA GLN A 226 31.28 -8.29 13.06
C GLN A 226 31.61 -8.12 11.57
N TYR A 227 30.59 -8.00 10.72
CA TYR A 227 30.78 -7.82 9.28
C TYR A 227 31.58 -6.55 8.97
N ILE A 228 31.23 -5.42 9.62
CA ILE A 228 31.99 -4.16 9.51
C ILE A 228 33.44 -4.40 9.89
N LYS A 229 33.71 -5.00 11.05
CA LYS A 229 35.08 -5.20 11.54
C LYS A 229 35.92 -6.06 10.60
N GLU A 230 35.34 -7.11 10.03
CA GLU A 230 36.02 -8.04 9.13
C GLU A 230 36.21 -7.48 7.72
N ASN A 231 35.28 -6.63 7.24
CA ASN A 231 35.19 -6.28 5.83
C ASN A 231 35.28 -4.78 5.52
N ILE A 232 35.45 -3.87 6.49
CA ILE A 232 35.35 -2.41 6.26
C ILE A 232 36.21 -1.88 5.09
N ASN A 233 37.39 -2.48 4.86
CA ASN A 233 38.28 -2.07 3.76
C ASN A 233 37.88 -2.65 2.39
N ASN A 234 37.00 -3.65 2.36
CA ASN A 234 36.53 -4.34 1.15
C ASN A 234 35.10 -3.94 0.74
N ILE A 235 34.38 -3.21 1.58
CA ILE A 235 33.01 -2.75 1.27
C ILE A 235 33.10 -1.55 0.32
N SER A 236 32.24 -1.54 -0.71
CA SER A 236 32.09 -0.41 -1.62
C SER A 236 31.66 0.85 -0.84
N VAL A 237 32.39 1.95 -0.99
CA VAL A 237 32.04 3.21 -0.33
C VAL A 237 31.06 4.02 -1.18
N TYR A 238 30.12 4.68 -0.52
CA TYR A 238 29.09 5.51 -1.15
C TYR A 238 29.15 6.94 -0.60
N PRO A 239 28.57 7.94 -1.29
CA PRO A 239 28.44 9.27 -0.74
C PRO A 239 27.72 9.24 0.62
N ILE A 240 28.28 9.94 1.61
CA ILE A 240 27.66 10.21 2.92
C ILE A 240 27.24 11.68 3.00
N LYS A 241 27.99 12.57 2.37
CA LYS A 241 27.75 14.02 2.40
C LYS A 241 28.13 14.68 1.10
N TYR A 242 27.28 15.60 0.64
CA TYR A 242 27.54 16.52 -0.45
C TYR A 242 27.94 17.89 0.08
N ILE A 243 28.97 18.47 -0.53
CA ILE A 243 29.34 19.87 -0.42
C ILE A 243 28.83 20.53 -1.69
N LEU A 244 27.91 21.48 -1.52
CA LEU A 244 27.11 22.08 -2.55
C LEU A 244 27.48 23.55 -2.64
N ARG A 245 27.87 24.01 -3.83
CA ARG A 245 28.17 25.43 -4.06
C ARG A 245 27.12 26.02 -4.99
N PRO A 246 26.56 27.22 -4.70
CA PRO A 246 25.55 27.85 -5.54
C PRO A 246 26.03 28.03 -6.98
N ILE A 247 25.17 27.80 -7.98
CA ILE A 247 25.54 28.01 -9.40
C ILE A 247 25.94 29.47 -9.65
N LYS A 248 25.27 30.42 -8.97
CA LYS A 248 25.55 31.86 -9.05
C LYS A 248 26.99 32.22 -8.64
N TYR A 249 27.65 31.40 -7.81
CA TYR A 249 29.06 31.61 -7.47
C TYR A 249 29.97 31.48 -8.70
N PHE A 250 29.69 30.50 -9.57
CA PHE A 250 30.47 30.23 -10.78
C PHE A 250 30.04 31.10 -11.96
N TYR A 251 28.75 31.45 -12.04
CA TYR A 251 28.18 32.20 -13.15
C TYR A 251 27.44 33.46 -12.67
N PRO A 252 28.14 34.49 -12.15
CA PRO A 252 27.50 35.71 -11.64
C PRO A 252 26.71 36.50 -12.70
N GLN A 253 27.15 36.43 -13.96
CA GLN A 253 26.49 37.06 -15.11
C GLN A 253 25.15 36.41 -15.51
N TYR A 254 24.81 35.25 -14.95
CA TYR A 254 23.55 34.54 -15.23
C TYR A 254 22.40 35.17 -14.42
N ASN A 255 21.84 36.25 -14.95
CA ASN A 255 20.91 37.15 -14.24
C ASN A 255 19.40 36.84 -14.45
N GLY A 256 19.01 35.70 -15.04
CA GLY A 256 17.61 35.55 -15.51
C GLY A 256 16.86 34.22 -15.29
N GLU A 257 17.52 33.07 -15.15
CA GLU A 257 16.79 31.76 -15.20
C GLU A 257 17.17 30.74 -14.11
N CYS A 258 18.22 30.97 -13.31
CA CYS A 258 18.60 30.05 -12.25
C CYS A 258 17.79 30.35 -10.97
N VAL A 259 17.12 29.33 -10.43
CA VAL A 259 16.26 29.46 -9.24
C VAL A 259 17.10 29.92 -8.04
N LYS A 260 16.70 31.02 -7.39
CA LYS A 260 17.32 31.47 -6.13
C LYS A 260 16.92 30.50 -5.03
N PHE A 261 17.88 30.00 -4.27
CA PHE A 261 17.61 29.26 -3.04
C PHE A 261 17.61 30.20 -1.82
N THR A 262 16.58 30.11 -0.99
CA THR A 262 16.42 30.86 0.25
C THR A 262 16.12 29.88 1.39
N LEU A 263 16.81 30.03 2.53
CA LEU A 263 16.54 29.21 3.71
C LEU A 263 15.24 29.66 4.38
N LEU A 264 14.46 28.70 4.89
CA LEU A 264 13.34 29.03 5.77
C LEU A 264 13.88 29.56 7.10
N SER A 265 13.11 30.41 7.79
CA SER A 265 13.44 30.75 9.18
C SER A 265 13.36 29.50 10.06
N ARG A 266 14.21 29.42 11.10
CA ARG A 266 14.21 28.29 12.04
C ARG A 266 12.87 28.07 12.70
N GLU A 267 12.18 29.16 13.04
CA GLU A 267 10.84 29.14 13.60
C GLU A 267 9.88 28.43 12.65
N LEU A 268 9.75 28.91 11.41
CA LEU A 268 8.84 28.33 10.42
C LEU A 268 9.18 26.88 10.10
N ASN A 269 10.47 26.55 9.95
CA ASN A 269 10.93 25.17 9.71
C ASN A 269 10.49 24.24 10.85
N GLY A 270 10.72 24.66 12.10
CA GLY A 270 10.32 23.91 13.29
C GLY A 270 8.80 23.72 13.39
N TYR A 271 8.01 24.77 13.10
CA TYR A 271 6.55 24.67 13.12
C TYR A 271 6.00 23.69 12.09
N ILE A 272 6.47 23.76 10.83
CA ILE A 272 6.02 22.82 9.79
C ILE A 272 6.45 21.40 10.16
N GLU A 273 7.70 21.24 10.60
CA GLU A 273 8.24 19.94 11.01
C GLU A 273 7.38 19.31 12.12
N ASP A 274 7.13 20.04 13.20
CA ASP A 274 6.38 19.53 14.35
C ASP A 274 4.93 19.17 13.96
N TYR A 275 4.29 19.97 13.11
CA TYR A 275 2.94 19.67 12.61
C TYR A 275 2.89 18.41 11.74
N VAL A 276 3.78 18.32 10.76
CA VAL A 276 3.87 17.15 9.86
C VAL A 276 4.20 15.89 10.65
N LEU A 277 5.13 15.99 11.60
CA LEU A 277 5.50 14.88 12.47
C LEU A 277 4.31 14.38 13.30
N GLN A 278 3.52 15.29 13.89
CA GLN A 278 2.31 14.92 14.63
C GLN A 278 1.32 14.16 13.75
N LEU A 279 1.09 14.60 12.51
CA LEU A 279 0.22 13.89 11.57
C LEU A 279 0.77 12.49 11.23
N ILE A 280 2.07 12.35 10.96
CA ILE A 280 2.70 11.04 10.68
C ILE A 280 2.51 10.09 11.87
N ILE A 281 2.72 10.56 13.09
CA ILE A 281 2.57 9.76 14.31
C ILE A 281 1.12 9.29 14.48
N GLN A 282 0.16 10.21 14.34
CA GLN A 282 -1.27 9.90 14.42
C GLN A 282 -1.70 8.91 13.34
N MET A 283 -1.20 9.07 12.11
CA MET A 283 -1.45 8.13 11.02
C MET A 283 -0.93 6.73 11.34
N LYS A 284 0.31 6.60 11.84
CA LYS A 284 0.88 5.29 12.19
C LYS A 284 0.09 4.61 13.31
N GLN A 285 -0.35 5.37 14.30
CA GLN A 285 -1.20 4.85 15.39
C GLN A 285 -2.54 4.33 14.84
N LEU A 286 -3.23 5.15 14.04
CA LEU A 286 -4.49 4.77 13.42
C LEU A 286 -4.34 3.58 12.48
N GLU A 287 -3.29 3.55 11.66
CA GLU A 287 -3.00 2.45 10.75
C GLU A 287 -2.82 1.14 11.49
N LYS A 288 -1.99 1.12 12.54
CA LYS A 288 -1.83 -0.04 13.40
C LYS A 288 -3.16 -0.48 13.99
N THR A 289 -3.92 0.45 14.58
CA THR A 289 -5.20 0.11 15.22
C THR A 289 -6.22 -0.43 14.21
N ILE A 290 -6.35 0.17 13.02
CA ILE A 290 -7.39 -0.18 12.03
C ILE A 290 -6.99 -1.41 11.20
N VAL A 291 -5.73 -1.50 10.78
CA VAL A 291 -5.27 -2.56 9.87
C VAL A 291 -4.82 -3.80 10.65
N GLU A 292 -4.09 -3.61 11.75
CA GLU A 292 -3.53 -4.75 12.49
C GLU A 292 -4.42 -5.20 13.65
N ASP A 293 -4.93 -4.28 14.48
CA ASP A 293 -5.55 -4.66 15.75
C ASP A 293 -7.06 -4.90 15.61
N MET A 294 -7.76 -4.03 14.89
CA MET A 294 -9.21 -4.10 14.68
C MET A 294 -9.70 -5.46 14.15
N PRO A 295 -9.07 -6.08 13.12
CA PRO A 295 -9.49 -7.40 12.65
C PRO A 295 -9.31 -8.54 13.66
N LYS A 296 -8.42 -8.39 14.66
CA LYS A 296 -8.15 -9.45 15.65
C LYS A 296 -9.26 -9.57 16.70
N PHE A 297 -9.93 -8.46 17.01
CA PHE A 297 -10.91 -8.43 18.10
C PHE A 297 -12.36 -8.32 17.62
N LEU A 298 -12.64 -7.98 16.36
CA LEU A 298 -14.01 -7.80 15.89
C LEU A 298 -14.75 -9.11 15.59
N CYS A 299 -15.97 -9.25 16.10
CA CYS A 299 -16.89 -10.33 15.75
C CYS A 299 -17.65 -10.06 14.44
N GLU A 300 -18.20 -11.10 13.82
CA GLU A 300 -18.92 -11.01 12.55
C GLU A 300 -20.08 -10.01 12.55
N HIS A 301 -20.65 -9.72 13.72
CA HIS A 301 -21.84 -8.89 13.90
C HIS A 301 -21.65 -7.38 13.66
N LEU A 302 -20.41 -6.92 13.50
CA LEU A 302 -20.06 -5.49 13.36
C LEU A 302 -19.38 -5.15 12.01
N LYS A 303 -19.53 -6.01 11.00
CA LYS A 303 -18.92 -5.81 9.65
C LYS A 303 -19.28 -4.46 9.02
N GLN A 304 -20.51 -3.96 9.23
CA GLN A 304 -20.93 -2.67 8.68
C GLN A 304 -20.19 -1.49 9.33
N GLN A 305 -20.06 -1.50 10.65
CA GLN A 305 -19.34 -0.47 11.41
C GLN A 305 -17.84 -0.51 11.09
N GLN A 306 -17.28 -1.72 10.93
CA GLN A 306 -15.91 -1.92 10.46
C GLN A 306 -15.68 -1.26 9.09
N ASN A 307 -16.57 -1.49 8.12
CA ASN A 307 -16.48 -0.88 6.79
C ASN A 307 -16.59 0.65 6.87
N ASN A 308 -17.44 1.19 7.75
CA ASN A 308 -17.55 2.64 7.94
C ASN A 308 -16.24 3.25 8.48
N ILE A 309 -15.63 2.63 9.48
CA ILE A 309 -14.31 3.04 10.02
C ILE A 309 -13.24 3.01 8.92
N GLN A 310 -13.21 1.94 8.10
CA GLN A 310 -12.26 1.85 6.98
C GLN A 310 -12.47 2.97 5.96
N ILE A 311 -13.72 3.29 5.60
CA ILE A 311 -14.02 4.41 4.69
C ILE A 311 -13.59 5.76 5.29
N GLN A 312 -13.88 5.99 6.58
CA GLN A 312 -13.45 7.22 7.27
C GLN A 312 -11.92 7.35 7.30
N TRP A 313 -11.23 6.24 7.52
CA TRP A 313 -9.77 6.16 7.49
C TRP A 313 -9.18 6.50 6.12
N LEU A 314 -9.72 5.90 5.05
CA LEU A 314 -9.28 6.20 3.68
C LEU A 314 -9.49 7.67 3.33
N ASN A 315 -10.64 8.25 3.72
CA ASN A 315 -10.91 9.68 3.52
C ASN A 315 -9.95 10.58 4.32
N LEU A 316 -9.57 10.17 5.53
CA LEU A 316 -8.59 10.90 6.35
C LEU A 316 -7.18 10.83 5.74
N LYS A 317 -6.75 9.66 5.27
CA LYS A 317 -5.47 9.50 4.53
C LYS A 317 -5.38 10.50 3.37
N GLU A 318 -6.40 10.56 2.51
CA GLU A 318 -6.42 11.48 1.37
C GLU A 318 -6.38 12.96 1.78
N LYS A 319 -7.05 13.33 2.88
CA LYS A 319 -6.97 14.70 3.40
C LYS A 319 -5.55 15.03 3.86
N ILE A 320 -4.90 14.14 4.60
CA ILE A 320 -3.53 14.34 5.08
C ILE A 320 -2.55 14.40 3.90
N ARG A 321 -2.72 13.56 2.88
CA ARG A 321 -1.91 13.62 1.65
C ARG A 321 -1.99 14.98 0.96
N LYS A 322 -3.21 15.50 0.75
CA LYS A 322 -3.41 16.83 0.15
C LYS A 322 -2.77 17.94 0.99
N GLU A 323 -2.79 17.80 2.31
CA GLU A 323 -2.10 18.74 3.20
C GLU A 323 -0.58 18.68 3.04
N PHE A 324 0.01 17.48 2.90
CA PHE A 324 1.44 17.32 2.63
C PHE A 324 1.82 17.91 1.28
N GLU A 325 1.00 17.76 0.24
CA GLU A 325 1.20 18.38 -1.07
C GLU A 325 1.14 19.91 -0.99
N ARG A 326 0.18 20.45 -0.26
CA ARG A 326 0.06 21.90 -0.01
C ARG A 326 1.32 22.45 0.66
N LEU A 327 1.77 21.81 1.75
CA LEU A 327 2.96 22.21 2.49
C LEU A 327 4.23 22.06 1.66
N SER A 328 4.36 20.97 0.89
CA SER A 328 5.47 20.74 -0.04
C SER A 328 5.61 21.87 -1.06
N ASN A 329 4.50 22.23 -1.72
CA ASN A 329 4.47 23.31 -2.70
C ASN A 329 4.84 24.65 -2.07
N LEU A 330 4.33 24.93 -0.88
CA LEU A 330 4.65 26.14 -0.15
C LEU A 330 6.14 26.22 0.22
N VAL A 331 6.70 25.15 0.77
CA VAL A 331 8.14 25.07 1.12
C VAL A 331 8.99 25.31 -0.13
N ILE A 332 8.63 24.74 -1.28
CA ILE A 332 9.31 24.99 -2.55
C ILE A 332 9.19 26.47 -2.97
N GLN A 333 8.00 27.07 -2.89
CA GLN A 333 7.80 28.49 -3.25
C GLN A 333 8.63 29.44 -2.38
N ILE A 334 8.70 29.17 -1.08
CA ILE A 334 9.53 29.96 -0.14
C ILE A 334 11.01 29.77 -0.49
N ARG A 335 11.46 28.52 -0.68
CA ARG A 335 12.86 28.22 -1.03
C ARG A 335 13.27 28.80 -2.38
N ASN A 336 12.36 28.89 -3.34
CA ASN A 336 12.55 29.54 -4.64
C ASN A 336 12.55 31.08 -4.57
N GLY A 337 12.30 31.66 -3.39
CA GLY A 337 12.18 33.11 -3.20
C GLY A 337 10.90 33.74 -3.76
N GLN A 338 9.91 32.94 -4.15
CA GLN A 338 8.62 33.40 -4.72
C GLN A 338 7.62 33.83 -3.64
N ALA A 339 7.80 33.35 -2.42
CA ALA A 339 6.89 33.58 -1.29
C ALA A 339 7.62 34.27 -0.12
N GLY A 340 8.21 35.43 -0.39
CA GLY A 340 8.99 36.20 0.58
C GLY A 340 8.18 36.57 1.84
N ASN A 341 8.75 36.28 3.01
CA ASN A 341 8.27 36.64 4.36
C ASN A 341 6.74 36.52 4.58
N LEU A 342 6.12 35.44 4.10
CA LEU A 342 4.78 35.09 4.55
C LEU A 342 4.81 34.79 6.06
N ILE A 343 3.92 35.43 6.82
CA ILE A 343 3.82 35.22 8.27
C ILE A 343 3.30 33.80 8.52
N ILE A 344 3.82 33.11 9.54
CA ILE A 344 3.44 31.74 9.92
C ILE A 344 1.91 31.58 10.02
N GLU A 345 1.21 32.60 10.54
CA GLU A 345 -0.26 32.67 10.66
C GLU A 345 -1.00 32.77 9.32
N GLN A 346 -0.36 33.27 8.26
CA GLN A 346 -0.94 33.35 6.91
C GLN A 346 -0.70 32.04 6.12
N ILE A 347 0.38 31.33 6.44
CA ILE A 347 0.75 30.04 5.84
C ILE A 347 -0.17 28.91 6.35
N PHE A 348 -0.44 28.93 7.64
CA PHE A 348 -1.28 27.97 8.33
C PHE A 348 -2.61 28.62 8.66
N ASN A 349 -3.64 28.34 7.86
CA ASN A 349 -5.00 28.67 8.22
C ASN A 349 -5.36 27.83 9.46
N ASN A 350 -5.40 28.44 10.65
CA ASN A 350 -5.72 27.76 11.91
C ASN A 350 -6.99 26.88 11.80
N ASN A 351 -7.93 27.24 10.93
CA ASN A 351 -9.15 26.47 10.69
C ASN A 351 -8.88 25.11 10.02
N GLU A 352 -7.95 25.03 9.06
CA GLU A 352 -7.63 23.78 8.34
C GLU A 352 -6.91 22.80 9.25
N GLN A 353 -5.94 23.29 10.03
CA GLN A 353 -5.26 22.48 11.04
C GLN A 353 -6.22 21.98 12.12
N MET A 354 -7.09 22.86 12.64
CA MET A 354 -8.08 22.49 13.63
C MET A 354 -9.08 21.46 13.07
N MET A 355 -9.50 21.63 11.82
CA MET A 355 -10.38 20.67 11.14
C MET A 355 -9.69 19.31 10.93
N MET A 356 -8.41 19.29 10.58
CA MET A 356 -7.64 18.05 10.46
C MET A 356 -7.54 17.33 11.80
N ASN A 357 -7.15 18.05 12.86
CA ASN A 357 -7.06 17.50 14.21
C ASN A 357 -8.42 16.97 14.70
N ASN A 358 -9.52 17.67 14.39
CA ASN A 358 -10.87 17.20 14.70
C ASN A 358 -11.20 15.90 13.96
N ASN A 359 -10.90 15.80 12.65
CA ASN A 359 -11.15 14.56 11.90
C ASN A 359 -10.37 13.37 12.48
N VAL A 360 -9.12 13.57 12.88
CA VAL A 360 -8.29 12.54 13.54
C VAL A 360 -8.94 12.12 14.86
N ASN A 361 -9.27 13.09 15.72
CA ASN A 361 -9.86 12.84 17.03
C ASN A 361 -11.22 12.15 16.94
N ASP A 362 -12.05 12.52 15.96
CA ASP A 362 -13.36 11.90 15.72
C ASP A 362 -13.21 10.44 15.31
N LEU A 363 -12.25 10.12 14.43
CA LEU A 363 -11.97 8.73 14.04
C LEU A 363 -11.45 7.91 15.22
N MET A 364 -10.51 8.46 16.00
CA MET A 364 -10.01 7.81 17.22
C MET A 364 -11.14 7.54 18.23
N LYS A 365 -12.07 8.49 18.38
CA LYS A 365 -13.24 8.33 19.25
C LYS A 365 -14.19 7.24 18.73
N ASN A 366 -14.44 7.20 17.42
CA ASN A 366 -15.28 6.17 16.81
C ASN A 366 -14.67 4.78 16.98
N LEU A 367 -13.35 4.65 16.83
CA LEU A 367 -12.62 3.41 17.09
C LEU A 367 -12.79 2.94 18.54
N LYS A 368 -12.62 3.85 19.50
CA LYS A 368 -12.81 3.53 20.92
C LYS A 368 -14.24 3.07 21.22
N ASN A 369 -15.24 3.75 20.67
CA ASN A 369 -16.64 3.34 20.83
C ASN A 369 -16.89 1.94 20.25
N LEU A 370 -16.26 1.62 19.11
CA LEU A 370 -16.38 0.30 18.49
C LEU A 370 -15.72 -0.80 19.34
N GLU A 371 -14.57 -0.52 19.93
CA GLU A 371 -13.90 -1.43 20.89
C GLU A 371 -14.76 -1.66 22.15
N GLU A 372 -15.35 -0.61 22.72
CA GLU A 372 -16.27 -0.70 23.85
C GLU A 372 -17.51 -1.56 23.50
N LYS A 373 -18.07 -1.39 22.30
CA LYS A 373 -19.20 -2.18 21.81
C LYS A 373 -18.87 -3.65 21.63
N GLU A 374 -17.73 -3.96 21.02
CA GLU A 374 -17.25 -5.33 20.88
C GLU A 374 -17.06 -6.02 22.25
N ASN A 375 -16.46 -5.33 23.22
CA ASN A 375 -16.32 -5.85 24.58
C ASN A 375 -17.67 -6.16 25.22
N PHE A 376 -18.68 -5.31 25.00
CA PHE A 376 -20.04 -5.55 25.46
C PHE A 376 -20.71 -6.76 24.79
N ILE A 377 -20.53 -6.94 23.48
CA ILE A 377 -21.02 -8.12 22.75
C ILE A 377 -20.38 -9.39 23.30
N ARG A 378 -19.07 -9.39 23.55
CA ARG A 378 -18.36 -10.52 24.16
C ARG A 378 -18.89 -10.84 25.55
N TYR A 379 -19.17 -9.81 26.36
CA TYR A 379 -19.82 -9.98 27.66
C TYR A 379 -21.19 -10.65 27.53
N LEU A 380 -22.04 -10.21 26.59
CA LEU A 380 -23.35 -10.82 26.33
C LEU A 380 -23.22 -12.29 25.93
N ILE A 381 -22.31 -12.62 25.00
CA ILE A 381 -22.07 -14.00 24.56
C ILE A 381 -21.62 -14.88 25.73
N GLN A 382 -20.76 -14.37 26.62
CA GLN A 382 -20.35 -15.08 27.84
C GLN A 382 -21.53 -15.36 28.80
N GLN A 383 -22.59 -14.54 28.75
CA GLN A 383 -23.83 -14.76 29.48
C GLN A 383 -24.86 -15.61 28.71
N ASN A 384 -24.45 -16.28 27.62
CA ASN A 384 -25.30 -17.07 26.70
C ASN A 384 -26.38 -16.26 25.95
N PHE A 385 -26.16 -14.97 25.71
CA PHE A 385 -27.00 -14.21 24.77
C PHE A 385 -26.54 -14.41 23.33
N GLN A 386 -27.49 -14.53 22.42
CA GLN A 386 -27.28 -14.28 20.99
C GLN A 386 -27.37 -12.78 20.71
N TYR A 387 -26.40 -12.21 20.03
CA TYR A 387 -26.43 -10.81 19.60
C TYR A 387 -27.06 -10.68 18.21
N LEU A 388 -27.98 -9.74 18.05
CA LEU A 388 -28.65 -9.40 16.79
C LEU A 388 -28.51 -7.91 16.48
N ASN A 389 -27.98 -7.60 15.30
CA ASN A 389 -28.03 -6.25 14.74
C ASN A 389 -29.34 -6.05 14.00
N ILE A 390 -30.16 -5.09 14.44
CA ILE A 390 -31.54 -4.94 13.98
C ILE A 390 -31.64 -4.32 12.58
N THR A 391 -30.55 -3.76 12.04
CA THR A 391 -30.52 -3.27 10.66
C THR A 391 -30.89 -4.36 9.63
N GLU A 392 -30.72 -5.64 9.98
CA GLU A 392 -31.06 -6.79 9.14
C GLU A 392 -32.56 -7.18 9.18
N TYR A 393 -33.37 -6.58 10.06
CA TYR A 393 -34.73 -7.04 10.38
C TYR A 393 -35.87 -6.17 9.81
N ASN A 394 -35.61 -5.32 8.81
CA ASN A 394 -36.60 -4.46 8.15
C ASN A 394 -37.48 -3.66 9.13
N ILE A 395 -36.89 -3.15 10.21
CA ILE A 395 -37.56 -2.29 11.20
C ILE A 395 -37.44 -0.83 10.76
N ASN A 396 -38.58 -0.14 10.69
CA ASN A 396 -38.70 1.23 10.19
C ASN A 396 -39.34 2.17 11.22
N GLN A 397 -39.24 3.48 11.00
CA GLN A 397 -39.78 4.53 11.89
C GLN A 397 -41.29 4.43 12.18
N THR A 398 -42.05 3.76 11.31
CA THR A 398 -43.50 3.57 11.46
C THR A 398 -43.88 2.36 12.30
N ASP A 399 -42.92 1.50 12.65
CA ASP A 399 -43.17 0.36 13.52
C ASP A 399 -43.52 0.83 14.95
N ASN A 400 -44.30 0.03 15.66
CA ASN A 400 -44.56 0.13 17.09
C ASN A 400 -44.11 -1.16 17.80
N GLU A 401 -44.17 -1.14 19.13
CA GLU A 401 -43.75 -2.26 19.97
C GLU A 401 -44.38 -3.61 19.57
N LYS A 402 -45.68 -3.63 19.23
CA LYS A 402 -46.37 -4.85 18.77
C LYS A 402 -45.84 -5.36 17.43
N SER A 403 -45.59 -4.47 16.48
CA SER A 403 -45.00 -4.86 15.19
C SER A 403 -43.54 -5.32 15.32
N ILE A 404 -42.77 -4.72 16.22
CA ILE A 404 -41.39 -5.15 16.53
C ILE A 404 -41.40 -6.52 17.18
N GLN A 405 -42.28 -6.74 18.17
CA GLN A 405 -42.48 -8.04 18.81
C GLN A 405 -42.84 -9.12 17.80
N HIS A 406 -43.75 -8.83 16.86
CA HIS A 406 -44.11 -9.78 15.82
C HIS A 406 -42.93 -10.10 14.87
N LYS A 407 -42.13 -9.09 14.49
CA LYS A 407 -40.97 -9.26 13.60
C LYS A 407 -39.83 -10.04 14.26
N LEU A 408 -39.59 -9.84 15.56
CA LEU A 408 -38.44 -10.41 16.28
C LEU A 408 -38.75 -11.73 17.01
N VAL A 409 -39.91 -11.87 17.64
CA VAL A 409 -40.24 -13.06 18.46
C VAL A 409 -40.74 -14.23 17.60
N GLN A 410 -41.32 -13.96 16.42
CA GLN A 410 -41.85 -14.97 15.48
C GLN A 410 -42.76 -16.04 16.14
N ASN A 411 -43.44 -15.70 17.24
CA ASN A 411 -44.26 -16.59 18.08
C ASN A 411 -43.51 -17.75 18.77
N ASP A 412 -42.18 -17.66 18.94
CA ASP A 412 -41.45 -18.63 19.74
C ASP A 412 -41.57 -18.32 21.24
N GLN A 413 -42.09 -19.28 22.00
CA GLN A 413 -42.28 -19.11 23.45
C GLN A 413 -41.00 -19.14 24.27
N HIS A 414 -39.94 -19.64 23.65
CA HIS A 414 -38.65 -19.87 24.26
C HIS A 414 -37.71 -18.68 24.12
N HIS A 415 -38.04 -17.67 23.30
CA HIS A 415 -37.20 -16.49 23.14
C HIS A 415 -37.47 -15.43 24.23
N ARG A 416 -36.38 -14.84 24.74
CA ARG A 416 -36.38 -13.61 25.54
C ARG A 416 -35.49 -12.60 24.85
N ILE A 417 -36.07 -11.52 24.33
CA ILE A 417 -35.36 -10.54 23.52
C ILE A 417 -35.24 -9.22 24.28
N LEU A 418 -34.04 -8.89 24.75
CA LEU A 418 -33.72 -7.59 25.30
C LEU A 418 -33.38 -6.64 24.15
N CYS A 419 -34.22 -5.63 23.94
CA CYS A 419 -33.96 -4.58 22.96
C CYS A 419 -33.39 -3.34 23.65
N SER A 420 -32.27 -2.85 23.15
CA SER A 420 -31.62 -1.61 23.64
C SER A 420 -30.76 -0.98 22.53
N ASN A 421 -30.11 0.14 22.84
CA ASN A 421 -29.13 0.80 21.99
C ASN A 421 -27.96 1.34 22.82
N ASP A 422 -26.89 1.77 22.15
CA ASP A 422 -25.64 2.20 22.77
C ASP A 422 -25.84 3.38 23.75
N CYS A 423 -26.72 4.33 23.42
CA CYS A 423 -27.05 5.47 24.30
C CYS A 423 -27.75 5.00 25.58
N LEU A 424 -28.80 4.17 25.44
CA LEU A 424 -29.56 3.65 26.58
C LEU A 424 -28.68 2.78 27.49
N ASN A 425 -27.80 1.96 26.90
CA ASN A 425 -26.86 1.14 27.65
C ASN A 425 -25.95 2.00 28.53
N LYS A 426 -25.45 3.11 27.98
CA LYS A 426 -24.56 4.03 28.68
C LYS A 426 -25.26 4.82 29.77
N ASP A 427 -26.44 5.35 29.47
CA ASP A 427 -27.20 6.21 30.38
C ASP A 427 -27.86 5.41 31.52
N ASN A 428 -28.09 4.11 31.34
CA ASN A 428 -28.80 3.25 32.29
C ASN A 428 -28.06 1.92 32.57
N SER A 429 -26.74 1.98 32.73
CA SER A 429 -25.88 0.78 32.87
C SER A 429 -26.28 -0.14 34.03
N GLU A 430 -26.67 0.40 35.19
CA GLU A 430 -27.13 -0.38 36.34
C GLU A 430 -28.45 -1.12 36.04
N LYS A 431 -29.39 -0.43 35.39
CA LYS A 431 -30.67 -1.02 34.97
C LYS A 431 -30.45 -2.12 33.94
N LEU A 432 -29.58 -1.90 32.96
CA LEU A 432 -29.19 -2.90 31.97
C LEU A 432 -28.63 -4.15 32.63
N HIS A 433 -27.70 -3.97 33.58
CA HIS A 433 -27.08 -5.07 34.30
C HIS A 433 -28.11 -5.90 35.08
N ASN A 434 -29.04 -5.25 35.77
CA ASN A 434 -30.11 -5.93 36.50
C ASN A 434 -31.00 -6.77 35.56
N ILE A 435 -31.43 -6.20 34.43
CA ILE A 435 -32.24 -6.93 33.43
C ILE A 435 -31.48 -8.16 32.88
N ILE A 436 -30.19 -8.00 32.56
CA ILE A 436 -29.37 -9.12 32.09
C ILE A 436 -29.27 -10.21 33.17
N CYS A 437 -29.03 -9.86 34.43
CA CYS A 437 -28.97 -10.80 35.54
C CYS A 437 -30.28 -11.58 35.72
N ASP A 438 -31.43 -10.89 35.70
CA ASP A 438 -32.74 -11.50 35.84
C ASP A 438 -33.02 -12.51 34.70
N LEU A 439 -32.71 -12.15 33.45
CA LEU A 439 -32.88 -13.02 32.28
C LEU A 439 -31.95 -14.24 32.31
N VAL A 440 -30.71 -14.06 32.75
CA VAL A 440 -29.73 -15.16 32.91
C VAL A 440 -30.20 -16.12 34.00
N GLU A 441 -30.76 -15.61 35.10
CA GLU A 441 -31.33 -16.45 36.16
C GLU A 441 -32.57 -17.22 35.66
N GLU A 442 -33.45 -16.59 34.88
CA GLU A 442 -34.58 -17.27 34.24
C GLU A 442 -34.12 -18.43 33.34
N ALA A 443 -33.11 -18.19 32.47
CA ALA A 443 -32.56 -19.19 31.58
C ALA A 443 -31.82 -20.34 32.31
N LYS A 444 -31.20 -20.07 33.46
CA LYS A 444 -30.63 -21.12 34.32
C LYS A 444 -31.70 -22.05 34.88
N ASN A 445 -32.88 -21.51 35.20
CA ASN A 445 -34.00 -22.26 35.73
C ASN A 445 -34.82 -22.98 34.64
N ASN A 446 -34.67 -22.59 33.37
CA ASN A 446 -35.35 -23.21 32.24
C ASN A 446 -34.42 -23.32 31.01
N SER A 447 -33.91 -24.53 30.77
CA SER A 447 -32.96 -24.83 29.70
C SER A 447 -33.51 -24.61 28.28
N ASN A 448 -34.81 -24.46 28.12
CA ASN A 448 -35.41 -24.20 26.82
C ASN A 448 -35.40 -22.70 26.46
N ILE A 449 -34.99 -21.80 27.36
CA ILE A 449 -34.99 -20.36 27.08
C ILE A 449 -33.75 -19.96 26.27
N HIS A 450 -33.97 -19.24 25.17
CA HIS A 450 -32.93 -18.61 24.37
C HIS A 450 -32.93 -17.09 24.61
N LEU A 451 -31.78 -16.58 25.06
CA LEU A 451 -31.59 -15.17 25.34
C LEU A 451 -31.06 -14.46 24.09
N ILE A 452 -31.68 -13.35 23.73
CA ILE A 452 -31.33 -12.58 22.55
C ILE A 452 -31.18 -11.11 22.94
N TYR A 453 -30.10 -10.48 22.51
CA TYR A 453 -29.91 -9.04 22.59
C TYR A 453 -30.12 -8.42 21.21
N ALA A 454 -31.11 -7.56 21.09
CA ALA A 454 -31.47 -6.84 19.87
C ALA A 454 -30.93 -5.41 19.94
N ASP A 455 -29.96 -5.10 19.09
CA ASP A 455 -29.29 -3.80 19.04
C ASP A 455 -29.96 -2.84 18.04
N PHE A 456 -30.51 -1.74 18.56
CA PHE A 456 -31.19 -0.69 17.80
C PHE A 456 -30.30 0.53 17.48
N SER A 457 -29.00 0.48 17.77
CA SER A 457 -28.11 1.66 17.68
C SER A 457 -28.01 2.26 16.28
N ASP A 458 -28.01 1.40 15.25
CA ASP A 458 -27.93 1.82 13.85
C ASP A 458 -29.29 1.70 13.12
N CYS A 459 -30.37 1.49 13.87
CA CYS A 459 -31.72 1.37 13.32
C CYS A 459 -32.37 2.74 13.11
N SER A 460 -33.21 2.85 12.07
CA SER A 460 -33.99 4.07 11.83
C SER A 460 -35.08 4.33 12.90
N PHE A 461 -35.50 3.28 13.61
CA PHE A 461 -36.49 3.34 14.68
C PHE A 461 -35.85 3.84 15.99
N GLN A 462 -36.38 4.91 16.57
CA GLN A 462 -35.87 5.46 17.83
C GLN A 462 -36.48 4.75 19.03
N LEU A 463 -35.69 3.89 19.66
CA LEU A 463 -36.05 3.24 20.91
C LEU A 463 -35.86 4.21 22.09
N SER A 464 -36.95 4.59 22.75
CA SER A 464 -36.94 5.55 23.87
C SER A 464 -36.59 4.93 25.23
N SER A 465 -36.73 3.61 25.37
CA SER A 465 -36.43 2.87 26.60
C SER A 465 -36.10 1.42 26.31
N MET A 466 -35.28 0.78 27.16
CA MET A 466 -35.05 -0.66 27.10
C MET A 466 -36.36 -1.43 27.22
N MET A 467 -36.53 -2.48 26.42
CA MET A 467 -37.72 -3.33 26.40
C MET A 467 -37.31 -4.80 26.38
N VAL A 468 -38.08 -5.65 27.05
CA VAL A 468 -37.89 -7.11 27.06
C VAL A 468 -39.12 -7.74 26.42
N LEU A 469 -38.92 -8.43 25.30
CA LEU A 469 -39.98 -9.11 24.58
C LEU A 469 -40.02 -10.60 24.94
N SER A 470 -41.22 -11.12 25.19
CA SER A 470 -41.49 -12.55 25.36
C SER A 470 -42.82 -12.93 24.70
N SER A 471 -43.06 -14.20 24.40
CA SER A 471 -44.35 -14.66 23.84
C SER A 471 -45.50 -14.69 24.85
N ILE A 472 -45.18 -14.56 26.15
CA ILE A 472 -46.18 -14.68 27.19
C ILE A 472 -46.93 -13.35 27.24
N LYS A 473 -48.13 -13.38 26.65
CA LYS A 473 -49.18 -12.37 26.81
C LYS A 473 -49.15 -11.77 28.21
N ASP A 474 -49.06 -10.44 28.25
CA ASP A 474 -49.69 -9.53 29.19
C ASP A 474 -50.50 -10.24 30.29
N ILE A 475 -49.84 -10.57 31.39
CA ILE A 475 -50.50 -10.68 32.69
C ILE A 475 -49.86 -9.57 33.51
N TYR A 476 -50.39 -8.37 33.38
CA TYR A 476 -50.90 -7.54 34.47
C TYR A 476 -51.48 -6.26 33.86
N GLU A 477 -52.64 -5.86 34.37
CA GLU A 477 -53.38 -4.63 34.06
C GLU A 477 -54.26 -4.67 32.79
N ASP A 478 -55.43 -5.30 32.91
CA ASP A 478 -56.66 -4.50 33.09
C ASP A 478 -57.90 -5.40 33.32
N ILE A 479 -58.88 -4.85 34.07
CA ILE A 479 -60.22 -5.38 34.35
C ILE A 479 -60.35 -6.28 35.60
N THR A 480 -60.32 -5.64 36.78
CA THR A 480 -61.30 -5.96 37.83
C THR A 480 -62.18 -4.74 38.06
N HIS A 481 -63.33 -4.65 37.38
CA HIS A 481 -64.57 -4.15 37.98
C HIS A 481 -65.80 -4.55 37.16
N GLN A 482 -66.58 -5.44 37.76
CA GLN A 482 -68.05 -5.55 37.70
C GLN A 482 -68.76 -6.26 36.53
N PRO A 483 -69.95 -6.87 36.80
CA PRO A 483 -70.23 -8.26 36.41
C PRO A 483 -71.53 -8.39 35.56
N PRO A 484 -72.20 -9.56 35.48
CA PRO A 484 -72.32 -10.37 34.27
C PRO A 484 -73.72 -10.32 33.62
N LEU A 485 -73.82 -10.51 32.30
CA LEU A 485 -75.10 -10.74 31.61
C LEU A 485 -74.95 -11.78 30.48
N THR A 486 -75.39 -13.00 30.82
CA THR A 486 -76.29 -13.92 30.09
C THR A 486 -76.33 -14.03 28.55
N THR A 487 -76.74 -15.25 28.13
CA THR A 487 -77.31 -15.71 26.83
C THR A 487 -76.29 -16.23 25.80
N THR A 488 -76.06 -17.56 25.68
CA THR A 488 -76.85 -18.67 25.09
C THR A 488 -76.70 -18.83 23.57
N ILE A 489 -76.32 -20.06 23.16
CA ILE A 489 -76.79 -20.81 21.96
C ILE A 489 -76.09 -20.36 20.63
N GLU A 490 -75.63 -21.16 19.66
CA GLU A 490 -75.93 -22.52 19.17
C GLU A 490 -74.77 -23.07 18.26
N THR A 491 -74.49 -24.38 18.34
CA THR A 491 -74.25 -25.40 17.27
C THR A 491 -73.79 -24.95 15.86
N SER A 492 -72.71 -25.43 15.21
CA SER A 492 -72.34 -26.81 14.74
C SER A 492 -71.72 -26.74 13.30
N PRO A 493 -71.43 -27.83 12.55
CA PRO A 493 -70.05 -28.20 12.16
C PRO A 493 -69.84 -28.46 10.64
N SER A 494 -68.60 -28.71 10.19
CA SER A 494 -68.19 -29.49 8.98
C SER A 494 -66.73 -29.12 8.60
N SER A 495 -65.72 -30.00 8.63
CA SER A 495 -65.39 -31.20 7.83
C SER A 495 -64.72 -30.90 6.47
N PHE A 496 -63.74 -31.77 6.12
CA PHE A 496 -62.96 -31.90 4.86
C PHE A 496 -61.68 -31.06 4.74
N THR A 497 -60.50 -31.53 4.31
CA THR A 497 -59.83 -32.84 4.14
C THR A 497 -58.34 -32.53 3.82
N GLN A 498 -57.39 -33.40 4.19
CA GLN A 498 -56.00 -33.40 3.69
C GLN A 498 -55.90 -33.96 2.25
N PRO A 499 -54.76 -33.79 1.55
CA PRO A 499 -53.73 -34.86 1.48
C PRO A 499 -52.26 -34.33 1.50
N GLU A 500 -51.39 -34.92 2.33
CA GLU A 500 -50.32 -35.91 2.03
C GLU A 500 -48.96 -35.36 1.56
N VAL A 501 -47.91 -35.78 2.28
CA VAL A 501 -46.46 -35.55 2.05
C VAL A 501 -45.80 -36.92 1.85
N PRO A 502 -44.86 -37.11 0.92
CA PRO A 502 -44.14 -38.38 0.78
C PRO A 502 -42.91 -38.49 1.70
N ILE A 503 -42.73 -39.69 2.23
CA ILE A 503 -41.66 -40.17 3.11
C ILE A 503 -40.47 -40.67 2.27
N LEU A 504 -39.23 -40.44 2.74
CA LEU A 504 -38.03 -41.20 2.36
C LEU A 504 -37.45 -41.91 3.59
N PRO A 505 -36.86 -43.11 3.44
CA PRO A 505 -36.55 -44.01 4.55
C PRO A 505 -35.11 -43.87 5.07
N SER A 506 -34.97 -44.16 6.36
CA SER A 506 -33.73 -44.42 7.09
C SER A 506 -33.24 -45.86 6.89
N SER A 507 -31.92 -46.05 6.98
CA SER A 507 -31.33 -47.11 7.83
C SER A 507 -29.80 -47.01 7.91
N ASP A 508 -29.37 -46.96 9.15
CA ASP A 508 -28.07 -47.29 9.76
C ASP A 508 -27.13 -48.25 9.01
N THR A 509 -25.81 -48.04 9.13
CA THR A 509 -24.91 -48.99 9.82
C THR A 509 -23.45 -48.50 9.94
N ASP A 510 -22.93 -48.73 11.15
CA ASP A 510 -21.58 -49.11 11.58
C ASP A 510 -20.35 -48.17 11.51
N ILE A 511 -19.95 -47.83 12.73
CA ILE A 511 -18.66 -47.30 13.18
C ILE A 511 -17.71 -48.48 13.37
N SER A 512 -16.63 -48.57 12.59
CA SER A 512 -15.27 -48.95 13.04
C SER A 512 -14.31 -49.21 11.86
N SER A 513 -13.40 -48.27 11.61
CA SER A 513 -11.99 -48.53 11.25
C SER A 513 -11.27 -47.22 10.97
N VAL A 514 -10.57 -46.73 11.99
CA VAL A 514 -9.49 -45.78 11.84
C VAL A 514 -8.32 -46.51 11.18
N THR A 515 -7.92 -46.11 9.98
CA THR A 515 -6.55 -46.26 9.51
C THR A 515 -6.20 -45.08 8.62
N LEU A 516 -5.20 -44.31 9.06
CA LEU A 516 -4.56 -43.23 8.35
C LEU A 516 -4.14 -43.68 6.93
N ALA A 517 -4.90 -43.27 5.92
CA ALA A 517 -4.40 -43.16 4.57
C ALA A 517 -4.07 -41.67 4.36
N VAL A 518 -2.78 -41.35 4.53
CA VAL A 518 -2.19 -40.12 4.00
C VAL A 518 -2.35 -40.21 2.47
N THR A 519 -3.46 -39.70 1.94
CA THR A 519 -3.58 -39.43 0.51
C THR A 519 -2.71 -38.23 0.21
N SER A 520 -1.63 -38.50 -0.51
CA SER A 520 -0.75 -37.56 -1.18
C SER A 520 -1.50 -36.31 -1.64
N MET A 521 -0.99 -35.13 -1.26
CA MET A 521 -1.37 -33.84 -1.84
C MET A 521 -1.36 -33.99 -3.38
N ALA A 522 -2.53 -33.84 -4.00
CA ALA A 522 -2.60 -33.67 -5.43
C ALA A 522 -1.85 -32.37 -5.76
N ILE A 523 -0.79 -32.48 -6.56
CA ILE A 523 -0.09 -31.32 -7.10
C ILE A 523 -1.12 -30.55 -7.94
N ASP A 524 -1.39 -29.30 -7.59
CA ASP A 524 -2.25 -28.41 -8.39
C ASP A 524 -1.61 -28.22 -9.77
N ASP A 525 -2.19 -28.82 -10.80
CA ASP A 525 -1.68 -28.85 -12.18
C ASP A 525 -2.01 -27.52 -12.94
N THR A 526 -2.10 -26.42 -12.19
CA THR A 526 -2.51 -25.09 -12.66
C THR A 526 -1.30 -24.16 -12.74
N ILE A 527 -1.02 -23.65 -13.93
CA ILE A 527 0.01 -22.64 -14.19
C ILE A 527 -0.57 -21.25 -13.86
N ASN A 528 -0.08 -20.61 -12.81
CA ASN A 528 -0.51 -19.28 -12.36
C ASN A 528 0.39 -18.19 -12.96
N ILE A 529 -0.21 -17.23 -13.68
CA ILE A 529 0.47 -16.08 -14.27
C ILE A 529 -0.13 -14.80 -13.70
N LEU A 530 0.71 -13.90 -13.19
CA LEU A 530 0.32 -12.56 -12.76
C LEU A 530 0.55 -11.55 -13.88
N LEU A 531 -0.45 -10.72 -14.22
CA LEU A 531 -0.27 -9.58 -15.11
C LEU A 531 -0.08 -8.30 -14.31
N LEU A 532 0.98 -7.55 -14.58
CA LEU A 532 1.24 -6.24 -13.98
C LEU A 532 1.47 -5.21 -15.08
N GLY A 533 0.96 -4.00 -14.93
CA GLY A 533 1.17 -2.93 -15.90
C GLY A 533 0.35 -1.71 -15.56
N GLU A 534 0.70 -0.56 -16.13
CA GLU A 534 -0.01 0.69 -15.84
C GLU A 534 -1.49 0.65 -16.23
N THR A 535 -2.29 1.55 -15.65
CA THR A 535 -3.68 1.77 -16.08
C THR A 535 -3.72 2.19 -17.55
N GLY A 536 -4.60 1.57 -18.34
CA GLY A 536 -4.69 1.84 -19.77
C GLY A 536 -3.58 1.22 -20.64
N VAL A 537 -2.71 0.37 -20.08
CA VAL A 537 -1.73 -0.40 -20.89
C VAL A 537 -2.38 -1.50 -21.73
N GLY A 538 -3.62 -1.91 -21.41
CA GLY A 538 -4.39 -2.89 -22.17
C GLY A 538 -4.39 -4.32 -21.59
N LYS A 539 -4.25 -4.50 -20.27
CA LYS A 539 -4.29 -5.82 -19.58
C LYS A 539 -5.57 -6.61 -19.89
N SER A 540 -6.74 -6.04 -19.60
CA SER A 540 -8.04 -6.68 -19.80
C SER A 540 -8.33 -6.93 -21.30
N THR A 541 -7.94 -5.99 -22.16
CA THR A 541 -8.05 -6.16 -23.62
C THR A 541 -7.14 -7.27 -24.12
N PHE A 542 -5.93 -7.42 -23.57
CA PHE A 542 -5.04 -8.53 -23.86
C PHE A 542 -5.65 -9.88 -23.45
N ILE A 543 -6.29 -9.99 -22.28
CA ILE A 543 -6.95 -11.23 -21.84
C ILE A 543 -8.06 -11.64 -22.82
N ASN A 544 -8.92 -10.70 -23.20
CA ASN A 544 -9.97 -10.96 -24.19
C ASN A 544 -9.40 -11.37 -25.55
N ALA A 545 -8.38 -10.67 -26.03
CA ALA A 545 -7.72 -11.02 -27.29
C ALA A 545 -7.08 -12.41 -27.22
N PHE A 546 -6.38 -12.71 -26.12
CA PHE A 546 -5.74 -14.00 -25.86
C PHE A 546 -6.74 -15.16 -25.84
N ALA A 547 -7.92 -14.96 -25.26
CA ALA A 547 -9.02 -15.94 -25.30
C ALA A 547 -9.44 -16.29 -26.73
N ASN A 548 -9.56 -15.28 -27.60
CA ASN A 548 -9.88 -15.48 -29.01
C ASN A 548 -8.74 -16.15 -29.78
N TYR A 549 -7.48 -15.81 -29.49
CA TYR A 549 -6.29 -16.44 -30.08
C TYR A 549 -6.18 -17.93 -29.75
N LEU A 550 -6.70 -18.34 -28.59
CA LEU A 550 -6.78 -19.74 -28.18
C LEU A 550 -7.96 -20.48 -28.80
N THR A 551 -9.04 -19.77 -29.14
CA THR A 551 -10.29 -20.37 -29.61
C THR A 551 -10.32 -20.54 -31.12
N PHE A 552 -9.78 -19.59 -31.88
CA PHE A 552 -9.87 -19.54 -33.34
C PHE A 552 -8.48 -19.57 -33.99
N ASN A 553 -8.34 -20.25 -35.13
CA ASN A 553 -7.06 -20.32 -35.84
C ASN A 553 -6.82 -19.08 -36.70
N THR A 554 -7.89 -18.51 -37.26
CA THR A 554 -7.84 -17.37 -38.18
C THR A 554 -8.79 -16.26 -37.74
N LEU A 555 -8.56 -15.03 -38.22
CA LEU A 555 -9.45 -13.90 -37.92
C LEU A 555 -10.82 -14.12 -38.58
N GLU A 556 -10.82 -14.70 -39.78
CA GLU A 556 -12.04 -15.04 -40.53
C GLU A 556 -12.91 -16.06 -39.79
N GLU A 557 -12.29 -17.07 -39.16
CA GLU A 557 -13.01 -18.00 -38.27
C GLU A 557 -13.63 -17.26 -37.08
N ALA A 558 -12.90 -16.31 -36.48
CA ALA A 558 -13.38 -15.52 -35.35
C ALA A 558 -14.51 -14.53 -35.73
N GLU A 559 -14.54 -14.06 -36.99
CA GLU A 559 -15.62 -13.23 -37.52
C GLU A 559 -16.94 -14.00 -37.64
N ILE A 560 -16.87 -15.26 -38.08
CA ILE A 560 -18.03 -16.13 -38.28
C ILE A 560 -18.46 -16.75 -36.94
N GLY A 561 -17.49 -17.08 -36.08
CA GLY A 561 -17.71 -17.73 -34.79
C GLY A 561 -18.31 -16.82 -33.72
N GLN A 562 -18.78 -17.45 -32.64
CA GLN A 562 -19.20 -16.74 -31.43
C GLN A 562 -17.95 -16.26 -30.68
N ARG A 563 -17.65 -14.96 -30.83
CA ARG A 563 -16.48 -14.29 -30.24
C ARG A 563 -16.46 -14.47 -28.72
N VAL A 564 -15.27 -14.66 -28.14
CA VAL A 564 -15.11 -14.83 -26.69
C VAL A 564 -14.82 -13.48 -26.06
N VAL A 565 -15.72 -13.00 -25.19
CA VAL A 565 -15.47 -11.82 -24.35
C VAL A 565 -15.69 -12.21 -22.91
N LEU A 566 -14.59 -12.22 -22.16
CA LEU A 566 -14.54 -12.59 -20.75
C LEU A 566 -14.70 -11.37 -19.84
N ILE A 567 -14.26 -10.20 -20.33
CA ILE A 567 -14.23 -8.94 -19.58
C ILE A 567 -14.98 -7.88 -20.39
N PRO A 568 -15.96 -7.17 -19.80
CA PRO A 568 -16.64 -6.08 -20.50
C PRO A 568 -15.64 -5.02 -20.97
N VAL A 569 -15.82 -4.49 -22.19
CA VAL A 569 -14.91 -3.54 -22.83
C VAL A 569 -15.64 -2.33 -23.38
N SER A 570 -14.98 -1.17 -23.30
CA SER A 570 -15.43 0.10 -23.87
C SER A 570 -14.25 0.82 -24.51
N PHE A 571 -14.35 1.17 -25.79
CA PHE A 571 -13.32 1.95 -26.49
C PHE A 571 -13.93 2.88 -27.55
N MET A 572 -13.25 3.98 -27.85
CA MET A 572 -13.59 4.86 -28.96
C MET A 572 -12.89 4.37 -30.24
N ILE A 573 -13.57 4.44 -31.37
CA ILE A 573 -13.00 4.30 -32.71
C ILE A 573 -13.46 5.46 -33.58
N THR A 574 -12.58 5.95 -34.46
CA THR A 574 -12.92 6.97 -35.45
C THR A 574 -13.03 6.35 -36.83
N ILE A 575 -14.05 6.75 -37.60
CA ILE A 575 -14.33 6.20 -38.93
C ILE A 575 -14.50 7.33 -39.95
N GLY A 576 -14.05 7.07 -41.18
CA GLY A 576 -14.23 7.95 -42.32
C GLY A 576 -13.35 9.20 -42.29
N ASP A 577 -13.37 9.94 -43.40
CA ASP A 577 -12.52 11.11 -43.61
C ASP A 577 -12.83 12.28 -42.66
N ASN A 578 -14.03 12.26 -42.03
CA ASN A 578 -14.49 13.27 -41.09
C ASN A 578 -14.19 12.91 -39.62
N PHE A 579 -13.48 11.80 -39.36
CA PHE A 579 -13.14 11.33 -38.02
C PHE A 579 -14.37 11.14 -37.11
N GLU A 580 -15.43 10.51 -37.63
CA GLU A 580 -16.66 10.28 -36.86
C GLU A 580 -16.37 9.40 -35.65
N GLU A 581 -16.68 9.89 -34.44
CA GLU A 581 -16.41 9.19 -33.20
C GLU A 581 -17.51 8.18 -32.86
N HIS A 582 -17.13 6.91 -32.71
CA HIS A 582 -18.00 5.83 -32.27
C HIS A 582 -17.50 5.24 -30.95
N ILE A 583 -18.34 5.26 -29.91
CA ILE A 583 -18.07 4.55 -28.66
C ILE A 583 -18.58 3.12 -28.80
N VAL A 584 -17.67 2.17 -28.87
CA VAL A 584 -17.95 0.73 -28.91
C VAL A 584 -17.99 0.20 -27.50
N LYS A 585 -19.10 -0.46 -27.12
CA LYS A 585 -19.27 -1.13 -25.82
C LYS A 585 -19.68 -2.58 -26.03
N PHE A 586 -19.13 -3.47 -25.22
CA PHE A 586 -19.45 -4.90 -25.32
C PHE A 586 -19.28 -5.64 -23.99
N GLY A 587 -20.26 -6.50 -23.66
CA GLY A 587 -20.38 -7.19 -22.38
C GLY A 587 -21.40 -6.53 -21.45
N ASP A 588 -22.15 -7.33 -20.69
CA ASP A 588 -23.02 -6.82 -19.63
C ASP A 588 -22.16 -6.26 -18.49
N ILE A 589 -22.60 -5.15 -17.89
CA ILE A 589 -21.92 -4.58 -16.71
C ILE A 589 -22.00 -5.65 -15.62
N ASP A 590 -20.85 -6.25 -15.27
CA ASP A 590 -20.74 -7.26 -14.20
C ASP A 590 -21.46 -6.74 -12.95
N ASP A 591 -22.28 -7.55 -12.28
CA ASP A 591 -23.07 -7.14 -11.09
C ASP A 591 -22.16 -6.55 -9.98
N LEU A 592 -20.87 -6.91 -10.03
CA LEU A 592 -19.80 -6.49 -9.13
C LEU A 592 -19.09 -5.17 -9.53
N LYS A 593 -19.41 -4.56 -10.69
CA LYS A 593 -18.80 -3.31 -11.20
C LYS A 593 -17.26 -3.30 -11.15
N ASN A 594 -16.61 -4.42 -11.47
CA ASN A 594 -15.16 -4.54 -11.37
C ASN A 594 -14.37 -3.76 -12.44
N GLU A 595 -15.05 -3.24 -13.46
CA GLU A 595 -14.48 -2.38 -14.50
C GLU A 595 -15.09 -0.98 -14.42
N ASP A 596 -14.25 0.04 -14.29
CA ASP A 596 -14.65 1.45 -14.37
C ASP A 596 -14.50 1.98 -15.81
N PHE A 597 -15.59 2.54 -16.34
CA PHE A 597 -15.71 3.11 -17.68
C PHE A 597 -15.87 4.64 -17.69
N ASN A 598 -15.68 5.32 -16.54
CA ASN A 598 -15.81 6.78 -16.44
C ASN A 598 -14.71 7.53 -17.20
N HIS A 599 -13.64 6.84 -17.61
CA HIS A 599 -12.58 7.38 -18.47
C HIS A 599 -12.90 7.08 -19.95
N PRO A 600 -13.01 8.10 -20.83
CA PRO A 600 -13.34 7.88 -22.23
C PRO A 600 -12.35 6.92 -22.90
N GLY A 601 -12.84 5.73 -23.27
CA GLY A 601 -12.12 4.77 -24.09
C GLY A 601 -11.17 3.80 -23.38
N GLN A 602 -11.22 3.68 -22.05
CA GLN A 602 -10.38 2.74 -21.29
C GLN A 602 -11.20 1.96 -20.25
N SER A 603 -10.89 0.67 -20.11
CA SER A 603 -11.38 -0.19 -19.01
C SER A 603 -10.37 -0.14 -17.86
N VAL A 604 -10.84 0.16 -16.66
CA VAL A 604 -9.99 0.20 -15.46
C VAL A 604 -10.47 -0.85 -14.46
N THR A 605 -9.71 -1.94 -14.35
CA THR A 605 -9.92 -3.02 -13.39
C THR A 605 -9.74 -2.53 -11.95
N GLN A 606 -10.74 -2.74 -11.09
CA GLN A 606 -10.76 -2.26 -9.70
C GLN A 606 -10.25 -3.31 -8.70
N HIS A 607 -10.50 -4.60 -8.93
CA HIS A 607 -10.05 -5.70 -8.09
C HIS A 607 -9.45 -6.86 -8.92
N CYS A 608 -8.54 -7.61 -8.30
CA CYS A 608 -7.89 -8.76 -8.93
C CYS A 608 -8.92 -9.84 -9.29
N LYS A 609 -8.82 -10.42 -10.49
CA LYS A 609 -9.70 -11.50 -10.96
C LYS A 609 -8.91 -12.52 -11.77
N SER A 610 -9.23 -13.80 -11.59
CA SER A 610 -8.57 -14.91 -12.28
C SER A 610 -9.39 -15.43 -13.44
N TYR A 611 -8.74 -15.68 -14.58
CA TYR A 611 -9.32 -16.27 -15.78
C TYR A 611 -8.59 -17.58 -16.10
N ILE A 612 -9.34 -18.67 -16.26
CA ILE A 612 -8.76 -20.01 -16.46
C ILE A 612 -8.98 -20.45 -17.91
N PHE A 613 -7.88 -20.87 -18.55
CA PHE A 613 -7.84 -21.39 -19.92
C PHE A 613 -7.35 -22.84 -19.91
N ASN A 614 -7.98 -23.70 -20.70
CA ASN A 614 -7.53 -25.08 -20.88
C ASN A 614 -6.48 -25.13 -22.00
N LEU A 615 -5.29 -25.63 -21.72
CA LEU A 615 -4.18 -25.69 -22.69
C LEU A 615 -4.22 -27.01 -23.48
N ASN A 616 -4.95 -27.05 -24.60
CA ASN A 616 -5.10 -28.23 -25.50
C ASN A 616 -5.69 -29.50 -24.84
N ASP A 617 -6.41 -30.32 -25.60
CA ASP A 617 -7.06 -31.54 -25.08
C ASP A 617 -6.09 -32.62 -24.58
N SER A 618 -4.82 -32.56 -25.00
CA SER A 618 -3.79 -33.55 -24.66
C SER A 618 -2.93 -33.20 -23.43
N ASP A 619 -2.93 -31.94 -22.98
CA ASP A 619 -2.15 -31.46 -21.84
C ASP A 619 -3.14 -31.07 -20.73
N ARG A 620 -3.19 -31.85 -19.64
CA ARG A 620 -4.22 -31.68 -18.58
C ARG A 620 -4.04 -30.39 -17.75
N ARG A 621 -3.01 -29.60 -18.04
CA ARG A 621 -2.66 -28.38 -17.32
C ARG A 621 -3.62 -27.24 -17.63
N LYS A 622 -3.98 -26.49 -16.59
CA LYS A 622 -4.81 -25.28 -16.69
C LYS A 622 -3.92 -24.05 -16.63
N LEU A 623 -4.19 -23.05 -17.47
CA LEU A 623 -3.53 -21.75 -17.39
C LEU A 623 -4.45 -20.77 -16.67
N ARG A 624 -4.03 -20.28 -15.50
CA ARG A 624 -4.71 -19.20 -14.78
C ARG A 624 -3.97 -17.88 -15.01
N ILE A 625 -4.65 -16.93 -15.62
CA ILE A 625 -4.18 -15.54 -15.73
C ILE A 625 -4.87 -14.73 -14.65
N ILE A 626 -4.06 -14.13 -13.77
CA ILE A 626 -4.48 -13.23 -12.71
C ILE A 626 -4.39 -11.80 -13.26
N ASP A 627 -5.55 -11.21 -13.53
CA ASP A 627 -5.67 -9.81 -13.90
C ASP A 627 -5.63 -8.95 -12.65
N THR A 628 -4.90 -7.83 -12.70
CA THR A 628 -4.73 -6.92 -11.56
C THR A 628 -5.17 -5.52 -11.92
N PRO A 629 -5.54 -4.69 -10.92
CA PRO A 629 -5.61 -3.25 -11.11
C PRO A 629 -4.30 -2.70 -11.71
N GLY A 630 -4.41 -1.66 -12.53
CA GLY A 630 -3.23 -0.96 -13.05
C GLY A 630 -2.60 -0.05 -12.01
N PHE A 631 -1.30 0.20 -12.16
CA PHE A 631 -0.59 1.26 -11.41
C PHE A 631 -0.51 2.56 -12.23
N GLY A 632 -0.24 3.69 -11.58
CA GLY A 632 -0.37 5.00 -12.20
C GLY A 632 -1.83 5.44 -12.31
N ASP A 633 -2.66 5.06 -11.34
CA ASP A 633 -4.03 5.54 -11.23
C ASP A 633 -4.07 7.06 -11.14
N THR A 634 -5.00 7.71 -11.86
CA THR A 634 -5.24 9.17 -11.77
C THR A 634 -5.59 9.64 -10.35
N ARG A 635 -5.91 8.70 -9.45
CA ARG A 635 -6.18 8.91 -8.02
C ARG A 635 -4.90 8.98 -7.15
N GLY A 636 -3.71 8.69 -7.71
CA GLY A 636 -2.41 8.94 -7.07
C GLY A 636 -1.72 7.72 -6.42
N ILE A 637 -0.55 7.96 -5.84
CA ILE A 637 0.39 6.95 -5.30
C ILE A 637 -0.27 6.01 -4.26
N GLU A 638 -1.17 6.53 -3.43
CA GLU A 638 -1.82 5.74 -2.38
C GLU A 638 -2.78 4.67 -2.91
N GLN A 639 -3.45 4.96 -4.03
CA GLN A 639 -4.30 3.95 -4.67
C GLN A 639 -3.44 2.82 -5.25
N ASP A 640 -2.23 3.15 -5.74
CA ASP A 640 -1.29 2.15 -6.22
C ASP A 640 -0.71 1.30 -5.09
N ASP A 641 -0.49 1.86 -3.89
CA ASP A 641 -0.11 1.09 -2.69
C ASP A 641 -1.23 0.13 -2.26
N ARG A 642 -2.49 0.59 -2.23
CA ARG A 642 -3.66 -0.27 -1.97
C ARG A 642 -3.78 -1.36 -3.03
N ASN A 643 -3.62 -1.01 -4.31
CA ASN A 643 -3.64 -1.98 -5.41
C ASN A 643 -2.56 -3.05 -5.21
N MET A 644 -1.35 -2.67 -4.78
CA MET A 644 -0.27 -3.61 -4.47
C MET A 644 -0.60 -4.52 -3.28
N GLU A 645 -1.15 -3.98 -2.20
CA GLU A 645 -1.60 -4.78 -1.04
C GLU A 645 -2.70 -5.77 -1.44
N HIS A 646 -3.70 -5.34 -2.20
CA HIS A 646 -4.74 -6.22 -2.73
C HIS A 646 -4.20 -7.28 -3.68
N ILE A 647 -3.18 -6.97 -4.48
CA ILE A 647 -2.50 -7.97 -5.32
C ILE A 647 -1.83 -9.03 -4.44
N LEU A 648 -1.09 -8.61 -3.40
CA LEU A 648 -0.41 -9.53 -2.48
C LEU A 648 -1.40 -10.40 -1.68
N GLU A 649 -2.48 -9.80 -1.18
CA GLU A 649 -3.57 -10.51 -0.51
C GLU A 649 -4.23 -11.52 -1.44
N TYR A 650 -4.55 -11.12 -2.67
CA TYR A 650 -5.12 -12.03 -3.66
C TYR A 650 -4.17 -13.19 -3.98
N LEU A 651 -2.87 -12.90 -4.11
CA LEU A 651 -1.82 -13.88 -4.36
C LEU A 651 -1.67 -14.91 -3.23
N SER A 652 -1.95 -14.53 -1.98
CA SER A 652 -1.88 -15.43 -0.82
C SER A 652 -2.84 -16.62 -0.90
N ASN A 653 -3.87 -16.55 -1.77
CA ASN A 653 -4.81 -17.64 -2.02
C ASN A 653 -4.24 -18.73 -2.94
N PHE A 654 -3.05 -18.54 -3.50
CA PHE A 654 -2.41 -19.49 -4.41
C PHE A 654 -1.16 -20.08 -3.75
N THR A 655 -0.93 -21.38 -3.96
CA THR A 655 0.23 -22.09 -3.39
C THR A 655 1.53 -21.80 -4.13
N HIS A 656 1.44 -21.26 -5.34
CA HIS A 656 2.59 -20.94 -6.17
C HIS A 656 2.23 -20.00 -7.33
N LEU A 657 3.22 -19.28 -7.82
CA LEU A 657 3.16 -18.47 -9.04
C LEU A 657 4.25 -18.92 -10.04
N ASN A 658 3.88 -19.12 -11.31
CA ASN A 658 4.82 -19.61 -12.33
C ASN A 658 5.43 -18.47 -13.15
N ALA A 659 4.71 -17.37 -13.36
CA ALA A 659 5.25 -16.24 -14.11
C ALA A 659 4.66 -14.90 -13.66
N ILE A 660 5.47 -13.85 -13.79
CA ILE A 660 5.07 -12.46 -13.60
C ILE A 660 5.28 -11.75 -14.93
N CYS A 661 4.19 -11.34 -15.58
CA CYS A 661 4.22 -10.64 -16.86
C CYS A 661 4.06 -9.14 -16.64
N PHE A 662 5.10 -8.36 -16.93
CA PHE A 662 5.03 -6.91 -16.96
C PHE A 662 4.62 -6.42 -18.35
N LEU A 663 3.52 -5.68 -18.42
CA LEU A 663 2.96 -5.10 -19.63
C LEU A 663 3.41 -3.63 -19.79
N PHE A 664 3.79 -3.28 -21.02
CA PHE A 664 4.24 -1.95 -21.44
C PHE A 664 3.64 -1.57 -22.79
N LYS A 665 3.51 -0.27 -23.05
CA LYS A 665 3.43 0.25 -24.42
C LYS A 665 4.86 0.43 -24.97
N PRO A 666 5.11 0.20 -26.27
CA PRO A 666 6.47 0.23 -26.82
C PRO A 666 6.99 1.62 -27.19
N ASN A 667 6.14 2.66 -27.18
CA ASN A 667 6.50 4.03 -27.58
C ASN A 667 6.50 5.02 -26.40
N GLU A 668 6.78 4.56 -25.19
CA GLU A 668 6.85 5.46 -24.04
C GLU A 668 8.17 6.22 -24.04
N SER A 669 8.11 7.54 -24.08
CA SER A 669 9.30 8.40 -24.02
C SER A 669 9.97 8.40 -22.64
N LYS A 670 9.22 8.01 -21.60
CA LYS A 670 9.69 7.83 -20.22
C LYS A 670 8.90 6.68 -19.59
N LEU A 671 9.59 5.80 -18.87
CA LEU A 671 8.90 4.84 -18.02
C LEU A 671 8.35 5.55 -16.79
N ASN A 672 7.09 5.26 -16.48
CA ASN A 672 6.45 5.76 -15.27
C ASN A 672 7.26 5.36 -14.02
N ILE A 673 7.42 6.28 -13.06
CA ILE A 673 8.20 6.05 -11.83
C ILE A 673 7.65 4.87 -11.02
N TYR A 674 6.37 4.54 -11.18
CA TYR A 674 5.76 3.35 -10.58
C TYR A 674 6.33 2.04 -11.08
N TYR A 675 6.79 1.94 -12.34
CA TYR A 675 7.52 0.76 -12.77
C TYR A 675 8.78 0.58 -11.92
N ARG A 676 9.50 1.66 -11.60
CA ARG A 676 10.69 1.60 -10.73
C ARG A 676 10.33 1.12 -9.32
N LEU A 677 9.26 1.67 -8.73
CA LEU A 677 8.78 1.29 -7.39
C LEU A 677 8.28 -0.16 -7.35
N CYS A 678 7.45 -0.56 -8.32
CA CYS A 678 6.92 -1.91 -8.45
C CYS A 678 8.05 -2.92 -8.63
N PHE A 679 9.03 -2.66 -9.50
CA PHE A 679 10.21 -3.51 -9.65
C PHE A 679 10.98 -3.59 -8.33
N THR A 680 11.29 -2.46 -7.69
CA THR A 680 12.03 -2.45 -6.42
C THR A 680 11.34 -3.29 -5.34
N ARG A 681 10.01 -3.13 -5.19
CA ARG A 681 9.22 -3.83 -4.17
C ARG A 681 9.07 -5.32 -4.52
N LEU A 682 8.72 -5.65 -5.76
CA LEU A 682 8.56 -7.02 -6.23
C LEU A 682 9.88 -7.80 -6.16
N PHE A 683 11.00 -7.22 -6.61
CA PHE A 683 12.31 -7.86 -6.51
C PHE A 683 12.88 -7.88 -5.08
N SER A 684 12.40 -7.02 -4.17
CA SER A 684 12.71 -7.16 -2.74
C SER A 684 12.02 -8.37 -2.09
N LEU A 685 10.89 -8.81 -2.65
CA LEU A 685 10.11 -9.96 -2.20
C LEU A 685 10.52 -11.26 -2.91
N LEU A 686 10.97 -11.18 -4.16
CA LEU A 686 11.44 -12.33 -4.93
C LEU A 686 12.87 -12.73 -4.52
N HIS A 687 13.06 -13.99 -4.14
CA HIS A 687 14.40 -14.58 -4.03
C HIS A 687 15.14 -14.52 -5.38
N GLN A 688 16.48 -14.42 -5.35
CA GLN A 688 17.34 -14.34 -6.55
C GLN A 688 17.10 -15.48 -7.57
N ASN A 689 16.60 -16.64 -7.12
CA ASN A 689 16.31 -17.78 -7.99
C ASN A 689 15.02 -17.62 -8.83
N ASN A 690 14.13 -16.69 -8.44
CA ASN A 690 12.80 -16.47 -9.03
C ASN A 690 12.80 -15.38 -10.11
N VAL A 691 13.96 -14.76 -10.36
CA VAL A 691 14.15 -13.66 -11.31
C VAL A 691 13.92 -14.11 -12.77
N ASN A 692 14.06 -15.40 -13.04
CA ASN A 692 13.82 -15.99 -14.37
C ASN A 692 12.33 -16.14 -14.73
N ASN A 693 11.44 -16.01 -13.73
CA ASN A 693 9.99 -16.10 -13.91
C ASN A 693 9.37 -14.79 -14.40
N VAL A 694 10.20 -13.77 -14.63
CA VAL A 694 9.79 -12.45 -15.09
C VAL A 694 9.77 -12.38 -16.61
N ILE A 695 8.62 -11.97 -17.13
CA ILE A 695 8.31 -11.87 -18.56
C ILE A 695 7.94 -10.43 -18.90
N PHE A 696 8.37 -9.97 -20.07
CA PHE A 696 8.04 -8.65 -20.59
C PHE A 696 7.08 -8.75 -21.77
N CYS A 697 5.95 -8.07 -21.68
CA CYS A 697 4.90 -8.05 -22.69
C CYS A 697 4.72 -6.61 -23.19
N PHE A 698 4.76 -6.39 -24.49
CA PHE A 698 4.51 -5.09 -25.10
C PHE A 698 3.16 -5.12 -25.82
N THR A 699 2.18 -4.39 -25.31
CA THR A 699 0.87 -4.21 -25.94
C THR A 699 0.93 -3.10 -26.99
N ASN A 700 -0.08 -2.99 -27.86
CA ASN A 700 -0.16 -1.93 -28.88
C ASN A 700 1.08 -1.87 -29.78
N SER A 701 1.70 -3.02 -30.06
CA SER A 701 3.02 -3.08 -30.70
C SER A 701 3.02 -3.03 -32.23
N ARG A 702 1.85 -2.82 -32.85
CA ARG A 702 1.73 -2.66 -34.30
C ARG A 702 2.60 -1.53 -34.84
N SER A 703 2.58 -0.37 -34.20
CA SER A 703 3.32 0.83 -34.63
C SER A 703 4.83 0.69 -34.55
N THR A 704 5.33 -0.29 -33.79
CA THR A 704 6.76 -0.61 -33.64
C THR A 704 7.14 -1.91 -34.34
N PHE A 705 6.32 -2.36 -35.29
CA PHE A 705 6.52 -3.61 -36.03
C PHE A 705 6.72 -4.83 -35.12
N TYR A 706 5.95 -4.90 -34.02
CA TYR A 706 6.00 -5.97 -33.02
C TYR A 706 7.36 -6.09 -32.34
N THR A 707 7.91 -4.94 -31.95
CA THR A 707 9.15 -4.83 -31.16
C THR A 707 8.94 -3.96 -29.91
N PRO A 708 9.83 -4.03 -28.90
CA PRO A 708 9.75 -3.21 -27.69
C PRO A 708 9.81 -1.69 -27.89
N GLY A 709 10.14 -1.20 -29.10
CA GLY A 709 10.25 0.22 -29.41
C GLY A 709 11.20 1.00 -28.49
N ASP A 710 10.88 2.28 -28.30
CA ASP A 710 11.63 3.22 -27.45
C ASP A 710 11.58 2.85 -25.96
N SER A 711 10.53 2.15 -25.53
CA SER A 711 10.41 1.65 -24.16
C SER A 711 11.47 0.59 -23.82
N GLY A 712 11.93 -0.19 -24.80
CA GLY A 712 12.91 -1.26 -24.60
C GLY A 712 14.25 -0.78 -24.02
N PRO A 713 14.94 0.19 -24.65
CA PRO A 713 16.16 0.79 -24.10
C PRO A 713 15.97 1.43 -22.71
N ILE A 714 14.84 2.09 -22.47
CA ILE A 714 14.55 2.73 -21.17
C ILE A 714 14.37 1.67 -20.08
N LEU A 715 13.67 0.58 -20.38
CA LEU A 715 13.52 -0.56 -19.49
C LEU A 715 14.86 -1.21 -19.15
N LYS A 716 15.73 -1.41 -20.14
CA LYS A 716 17.11 -1.91 -19.90
C LYS A 716 17.85 -1.00 -18.92
N ARG A 717 17.84 0.32 -19.12
CA ARG A 717 18.48 1.28 -18.22
C ARG A 717 17.90 1.24 -16.81
N MET A 718 16.57 1.12 -16.68
CA MET A 718 15.90 1.00 -15.39
C MET A 718 16.36 -0.25 -14.63
N LEU A 719 16.34 -1.42 -15.29
CA LEU A 719 16.82 -2.68 -14.71
C LEU A 719 18.27 -2.57 -14.23
N THR A 720 19.15 -1.97 -15.04
CA THR A 720 20.55 -1.72 -14.66
C THR A 720 20.66 -0.78 -13.46
N SER A 721 19.91 0.33 -13.45
CA SER A 721 19.95 1.33 -12.37
C SER A 721 19.38 0.85 -11.04
N LEU A 722 18.58 -0.21 -11.05
CA LEU A 722 18.03 -0.86 -9.86
C LEU A 722 18.91 -2.03 -9.36
N SER A 723 20.08 -2.23 -9.96
CA SER A 723 20.98 -3.37 -9.67
C SER A 723 20.30 -4.74 -9.85
N ILE A 724 19.27 -4.82 -10.70
CA ILE A 724 18.57 -6.07 -11.02
C ILE A 724 19.37 -6.77 -12.13
N SER A 725 20.48 -7.41 -11.77
CA SER A 725 21.44 -8.02 -12.72
C SER A 725 21.08 -9.44 -13.20
N GLY A 726 19.93 -10.00 -12.75
CA GLY A 726 19.52 -11.37 -13.06
C GLY A 726 18.34 -11.52 -14.03
N VAL A 727 17.60 -10.45 -14.38
CA VAL A 727 16.45 -10.57 -15.28
C VAL A 727 16.91 -10.50 -16.73
N PRO A 728 16.75 -11.56 -17.54
CA PRO A 728 17.04 -11.46 -18.96
C PRO A 728 16.09 -10.45 -19.61
N PHE A 729 16.56 -9.60 -20.52
CA PHE A 729 15.69 -8.83 -21.41
C PHE A 729 16.11 -9.11 -22.85
N ASN A 730 15.57 -10.19 -23.40
CA ASN A 730 15.89 -10.67 -24.74
C ASN A 730 14.65 -11.32 -25.39
N LYS A 731 14.79 -11.79 -26.65
CA LYS A 731 13.65 -12.33 -27.41
C LYS A 731 12.99 -13.53 -26.74
N LYS A 732 13.68 -14.31 -25.90
CA LYS A 732 13.08 -15.50 -25.24
C LYS A 732 11.97 -15.12 -24.28
N ASN A 733 12.18 -14.14 -23.42
CA ASN A 733 11.24 -13.73 -22.37
C ASN A 733 10.53 -12.39 -22.64
N THR A 734 10.63 -11.88 -23.87
CA THR A 734 9.98 -10.65 -24.32
C THR A 734 9.00 -10.95 -25.44
N PHE A 735 7.75 -10.51 -25.32
CA PHE A 735 6.63 -10.79 -26.22
C PHE A 735 5.92 -9.51 -26.63
N CYS A 736 5.46 -9.43 -27.87
CA CYS A 736 4.84 -8.24 -28.43
C CYS A 736 3.46 -8.61 -29.01
N PHE A 737 2.44 -7.92 -28.53
CA PHE A 737 1.04 -8.14 -28.84
C PHE A 737 0.41 -6.86 -29.38
N ASP A 738 -0.65 -7.03 -30.15
CA ASP A 738 -1.55 -5.99 -30.60
C ASP A 738 -2.99 -6.52 -30.51
N SER A 739 -3.87 -5.79 -29.84
CA SER A 739 -5.26 -6.23 -29.59
C SER A 739 -6.27 -5.57 -30.53
N GLU A 740 -5.79 -4.87 -31.57
CA GLU A 740 -6.65 -4.22 -32.55
C GLU A 740 -7.47 -5.21 -33.39
N SER A 741 -6.96 -6.43 -33.62
CA SER A 741 -7.76 -7.49 -34.26
C SER A 741 -8.97 -7.90 -33.41
N PHE A 742 -8.81 -7.93 -32.08
CA PHE A 742 -9.94 -8.11 -31.15
C PHE A 742 -10.89 -6.91 -31.17
N ARG A 743 -10.37 -5.67 -31.13
CA ARG A 743 -11.20 -4.45 -31.22
C ARG A 743 -12.01 -4.42 -32.52
N TYR A 744 -11.41 -4.83 -33.63
CA TYR A 744 -12.08 -5.01 -34.91
C TYR A 744 -13.25 -6.00 -34.81
N LEU A 745 -13.06 -7.17 -34.20
CA LEU A 745 -14.13 -8.17 -34.01
C LEU A 745 -15.32 -7.61 -33.22
N VAL A 746 -15.05 -6.80 -32.20
CA VAL A 746 -16.08 -6.16 -31.36
C VAL A 746 -16.75 -4.98 -32.10
N ALA A 747 -16.00 -4.22 -32.88
CA ALA A 747 -16.52 -3.12 -33.69
C ALA A 747 -17.48 -3.62 -34.78
N LEU A 748 -17.14 -4.72 -35.47
CA LEU A 748 -18.03 -5.38 -36.44
C LEU A 748 -19.39 -5.71 -35.82
N GLN A 749 -19.41 -6.16 -34.57
CA GLN A 749 -20.63 -6.50 -33.85
C GLN A 749 -21.48 -5.26 -33.48
N ASN A 750 -20.84 -4.11 -33.33
CA ASN A 750 -21.51 -2.82 -33.14
C ASN A 750 -21.95 -2.17 -34.47
N GLY A 751 -21.94 -2.93 -35.57
CA GLY A 751 -22.40 -2.47 -36.88
C GLY A 751 -21.41 -1.56 -37.62
N ILE A 752 -20.16 -1.49 -37.16
CA ILE A 752 -19.12 -0.69 -37.78
C ILE A 752 -18.58 -1.42 -39.00
N GLN A 753 -18.53 -0.73 -40.14
CA GLN A 753 -17.98 -1.26 -41.39
C GLN A 753 -16.53 -0.80 -41.59
N PHE A 754 -15.73 -1.67 -42.19
CA PHE A 754 -14.32 -1.45 -42.50
C PHE A 754 -14.07 -1.78 -43.97
N SER A 755 -13.09 -1.11 -44.59
CA SER A 755 -12.69 -1.45 -45.94
C SER A 755 -11.91 -2.77 -45.99
N ASP A 756 -11.83 -3.40 -47.17
CA ASP A 756 -11.00 -4.59 -47.37
C ASP A 756 -9.52 -4.33 -47.06
N LEU A 757 -9.06 -3.08 -47.25
CA LEU A 757 -7.70 -2.65 -46.93
C LEU A 757 -7.49 -2.61 -45.40
N ASP A 758 -8.43 -2.02 -44.66
CA ASP A 758 -8.37 -1.96 -43.20
C ASP A 758 -8.40 -3.37 -42.60
N LYS A 759 -9.22 -4.26 -43.18
CA LYS A 759 -9.30 -5.67 -42.78
C LYS A 759 -7.94 -6.36 -42.84
N GLN A 760 -7.15 -6.14 -43.89
CA GLN A 760 -5.82 -6.75 -44.03
C GLN A 760 -4.88 -6.37 -42.88
N GLU A 761 -4.95 -5.14 -42.39
CA GLU A 761 -4.17 -4.69 -41.23
C GLU A 761 -4.57 -5.44 -39.94
N TYR A 762 -5.87 -5.68 -39.74
CA TYR A 762 -6.35 -6.47 -38.61
C TYR A 762 -5.98 -7.96 -38.72
N VAL A 763 -5.98 -8.53 -39.92
CA VAL A 763 -5.49 -9.90 -40.17
C VAL A 763 -4.01 -10.03 -39.82
N MET A 764 -3.18 -9.06 -40.24
CA MET A 764 -1.75 -9.04 -39.91
C MET A 764 -1.52 -8.92 -38.39
N SER A 765 -2.33 -8.09 -37.73
CA SER A 765 -2.34 -7.98 -36.26
C SER A 765 -2.67 -9.29 -35.57
N TRP A 766 -3.71 -9.99 -36.03
CA TRP A 766 -4.07 -11.31 -35.53
C TRP A 766 -2.91 -12.30 -35.68
N ILE A 767 -2.34 -12.45 -36.88
CA ILE A 767 -1.27 -13.41 -37.16
C ILE A 767 -0.07 -13.17 -36.24
N LYS A 768 0.39 -11.92 -36.12
CA LYS A 768 1.58 -11.59 -35.31
C LYS A 768 1.32 -11.83 -33.82
N SER A 769 0.17 -11.41 -33.31
CA SER A 769 -0.20 -11.60 -31.91
C SER A 769 -0.40 -13.07 -31.55
N VAL A 770 -1.01 -13.88 -32.43
CA VAL A 770 -1.19 -15.34 -32.22
C VAL A 770 0.16 -16.06 -32.17
N ILE A 771 1.10 -15.70 -33.04
CA ILE A 771 2.46 -16.27 -33.01
C ILE A 771 3.13 -16.02 -31.67
N ASP A 772 3.11 -14.78 -31.17
CA ASP A 772 3.73 -14.44 -29.89
C ASP A 772 2.94 -15.00 -28.69
N ALA A 773 1.62 -15.18 -28.79
CA ALA A 773 0.80 -15.84 -27.77
C ALA A 773 1.16 -17.32 -27.64
N LYS A 774 1.29 -18.04 -28.76
CA LYS A 774 1.76 -19.44 -28.78
C LYS A 774 3.18 -19.55 -28.23
N ARG A 775 4.05 -18.59 -28.56
CA ARG A 775 5.41 -18.54 -28.04
C ARG A 775 5.43 -18.30 -26.53
N LEU A 776 4.57 -17.43 -26.01
CA LEU A 776 4.42 -17.17 -24.58
C LEU A 776 4.01 -18.44 -23.83
N ILE A 777 2.95 -19.11 -24.31
CA ILE A 777 2.48 -20.38 -23.73
C ILE A 777 3.60 -21.41 -23.74
N GLN A 778 4.30 -21.56 -24.87
CA GLN A 778 5.40 -22.51 -24.98
C GLN A 778 6.56 -22.20 -24.02
N TYR A 779 6.91 -20.93 -23.86
CA TYR A 779 7.95 -20.50 -22.93
C TYR A 779 7.58 -20.85 -21.49
N ILE A 780 6.35 -20.53 -21.06
CA ILE A 780 5.87 -20.79 -19.70
C ILE A 780 5.76 -22.31 -19.43
N CYS A 781 5.22 -23.06 -20.39
CA CYS A 781 4.97 -24.50 -20.24
C CYS A 781 6.22 -25.38 -20.36
N LYS A 782 7.34 -24.86 -20.87
CA LYS A 782 8.59 -25.61 -21.05
C LYS A 782 9.74 -25.10 -20.20
N GLU A 783 9.84 -23.79 -19.96
CA GLU A 783 11.00 -23.20 -19.27
C GLU A 783 10.71 -22.81 -17.82
N LEU A 784 9.44 -22.61 -17.45
CA LEU A 784 9.06 -22.08 -16.13
C LEU A 784 8.22 -23.02 -15.25
N THR A 785 7.71 -24.13 -15.79
CA THR A 785 6.74 -24.96 -15.04
C THR A 785 7.35 -25.70 -13.85
N ASP A 786 8.64 -26.03 -13.90
CA ASP A 786 9.40 -26.62 -12.79
C ASP A 786 9.99 -25.57 -11.82
N ARG A 787 9.77 -24.28 -12.10
CA ARG A 787 10.32 -23.14 -11.35
C ARG A 787 9.15 -22.34 -10.78
N CYS A 788 8.71 -22.70 -9.58
CA CYS A 788 7.61 -22.01 -8.92
C CYS A 788 8.14 -20.97 -7.94
N ILE A 789 7.53 -19.78 -7.96
CA ILE A 789 7.63 -18.78 -6.89
C ILE A 789 6.66 -19.27 -5.81
N GLN A 790 7.19 -19.66 -4.65
CA GLN A 790 6.39 -20.02 -3.48
C GLN A 790 6.03 -18.78 -2.67
#